data_AF-A0A095B176-F1
#
_entry.id   AF-A0A095B176-F1
#
_cell.length_a   1.000
_cell.length_b   1.000
_cell.length_c   1.000
_cell.angle_alpha   90.00
_cell.angle_beta   90.00
_cell.angle_gamma   90.00
#
_symmetry.space_group_name_H-M   'P 1'
#
loop_
_entity.id
_entity.type
_entity.pdbx_description
1 polymer ?
#
loop_
_entity_poly.entity_id
_entity_poly.type
_entity_poly.pdbx_seq_one_letter_code
_entity_poly.pdbx_strand_id
1 'polypeptide(L)'
;MLKGTIEASQLAHQSNRVCNALALLQCLASHPETRNEFLKANIPLYLYTFLNTNNRTRPFEYLRLTSLGVIGALVKTDEPEVIAFLLGSEIIPLCLVIMESGSELSKTVATFIMQKLLLDEVGLAYICQTYERFAHVATVLDKMVIHLAREQSLRLLKHVIRCYLRLSDDSRARDALRTCLPQQLVDGTFSSLLENDVATRRWLTQLIRQLSLRAVGSAATSSTPASSVSSVDVNTLNTTNAIRAALKTSTIASSVVTTVSTVSSSGPTVSNVTGAPSSTSGAQVSTSGPMSSSSGLDPAASSKCKVWRNPYSLFRGAEYRKFFHETGRDPLTYYDMNLSAQDHQTFFTCEADGGKPEYESMLFFSTKVFQVMQLSWRERNHEERIKKTKEALAKNPECATAMILLAEEECSYIVDVEKVYKQAYKVAETNLRRSQQLQNHSPAHESMYRRDIHAFVFIRRRLAMCARKLGKLKEAIKMMKDEYPNLNLFNIHENLIECYLAAQQYADAQAFLAKYDDINYPKSATICYTAALLKARQVSEKFSPDLASRRGLNAAELSAVEAIHRAVEFNPHVPKYLLEMKPLILPTEHILKRGDSEAIAYAFFHLAHWKAVEGAINLLYCTWEGTFRLIPYPLEKGNLFYPYPHSTTATDRELLPSFHTLSVYPKKDVPFFILFIAALCSLTAILTCLTHVYPEQMGSLSSKTLNWFFSPINYLLERLEGLLLLLAPTSARKLLT
;
A
#
# COMPACT_ATOMS: atom_id res chain seq x y z
N MET A 1 -16.01 -19.27 -17.10
CA MET A 1 -14.70 -19.28 -17.80
C MET A 1 -14.52 -17.99 -18.61
N LEU A 2 -15.56 -17.52 -19.30
CA LEU A 2 -15.63 -16.23 -19.99
C LEU A 2 -15.35 -14.96 -19.10
N LYS A 3 -15.32 -15.06 -17.75
CA LYS A 3 -15.37 -13.94 -16.77
C LYS A 3 -13.95 -13.50 -16.54
N GLY A 4 -13.13 -14.53 -16.34
CA GLY A 4 -11.70 -14.48 -16.56
C GLY A 4 -11.36 -14.06 -17.98
N THR A 5 -12.13 -14.39 -19.02
CA THR A 5 -11.82 -13.96 -20.41
C THR A 5 -12.16 -12.50 -20.69
N ILE A 6 -13.26 -11.95 -20.17
CA ILE A 6 -13.65 -10.53 -20.31
C ILE A 6 -12.81 -9.64 -19.38
N GLU A 7 -12.60 -10.06 -18.13
CA GLU A 7 -11.66 -9.35 -17.23
C GLU A 7 -10.23 -9.45 -17.76
N ALA A 8 -9.81 -10.59 -18.30
CA ALA A 8 -8.51 -10.68 -18.98
C ALA A 8 -8.48 -9.85 -20.26
N SER A 9 -9.58 -9.72 -21.01
CA SER A 9 -9.67 -8.89 -22.21
C SER A 9 -9.58 -7.40 -21.87
N GLN A 10 -10.33 -6.93 -20.88
CA GLN A 10 -10.30 -5.55 -20.41
C GLN A 10 -8.96 -5.22 -19.74
N LEU A 11 -8.43 -6.13 -18.93
CA LEU A 11 -7.09 -6.00 -18.33
C LEU A 11 -5.99 -6.03 -19.40
N ALA A 12 -6.13 -6.86 -20.45
CA ALA A 12 -5.22 -6.88 -21.58
C ALA A 12 -5.28 -5.58 -22.37
N HIS A 13 -6.48 -5.01 -22.59
CA HIS A 13 -6.63 -3.71 -23.24
C HIS A 13 -5.99 -2.60 -22.38
N GLN A 14 -6.21 -2.60 -21.07
CA GLN A 14 -5.60 -1.62 -20.17
C GLN A 14 -4.08 -1.75 -20.16
N SER A 15 -3.56 -2.98 -20.08
CA SER A 15 -2.12 -3.28 -20.17
C SER A 15 -1.54 -2.80 -21.50
N ASN A 16 -2.16 -3.14 -22.64
CA ASN A 16 -1.69 -2.68 -23.95
C ASN A 16 -1.67 -1.15 -24.05
N ARG A 17 -2.71 -0.47 -23.56
CA ARG A 17 -2.81 0.99 -23.58
C ARG A 17 -1.71 1.64 -22.73
N VAL A 18 -1.48 1.16 -21.51
CA VAL A 18 -0.41 1.71 -20.67
C VAL A 18 0.97 1.35 -21.23
N CYS A 19 1.16 0.16 -21.79
CA CYS A 19 2.42 -0.23 -22.43
C CYS A 19 2.76 0.67 -23.63
N ASN A 20 1.77 1.14 -24.39
CA ASN A 20 2.01 2.15 -25.43
C ASN A 20 2.54 3.46 -24.85
N ALA A 21 2.00 3.92 -23.71
CA ALA A 21 2.52 5.09 -23.01
C ALA A 21 3.93 4.84 -22.45
N LEU A 22 4.19 3.65 -21.88
CA LEU A 22 5.51 3.25 -21.41
C LEU A 22 6.53 3.20 -22.54
N ALA A 23 6.15 2.79 -23.75
CA ALA A 23 7.03 2.83 -24.91
C ALA A 23 7.42 4.27 -25.29
N LEU A 24 6.50 5.23 -25.18
CA LEU A 24 6.82 6.66 -25.35
C LEU A 24 7.77 7.15 -24.24
N LEU A 25 7.55 6.74 -22.99
CA LEU A 25 8.48 7.03 -21.89
C LEU A 25 9.87 6.41 -22.13
N GLN A 26 9.93 5.22 -22.73
CA GLN A 26 11.19 4.58 -23.13
C GLN A 26 11.92 5.42 -24.19
N CYS A 27 11.20 6.03 -25.14
CA CYS A 27 11.81 6.97 -26.09
C CYS A 27 12.42 8.19 -25.39
N LEU A 28 11.71 8.78 -24.42
CA LEU A 28 12.20 9.91 -23.62
C LEU A 28 13.42 9.54 -22.78
N ALA A 29 13.41 8.36 -22.16
CA ALA A 29 14.54 7.83 -21.40
C ALA A 29 15.77 7.56 -22.30
N SER A 30 15.54 7.18 -23.56
CA SER A 30 16.62 6.88 -24.50
C SER A 30 17.29 8.14 -25.06
N HIS A 31 16.52 9.23 -25.23
CA HIS A 31 17.00 10.44 -25.90
C HIS A 31 17.90 11.30 -24.99
N PRO A 32 19.10 11.70 -25.44
CA PRO A 32 20.10 12.37 -24.60
C PRO A 32 19.62 13.70 -24.02
N GLU A 33 18.83 14.47 -24.77
CA GLU A 33 18.36 15.79 -24.31
C GLU A 33 17.27 15.71 -23.24
N THR A 34 16.49 14.63 -23.22
CA THR A 34 15.33 14.49 -22.31
C THR A 34 15.61 13.59 -21.12
N ARG A 35 16.66 12.76 -21.18
CA ARG A 35 16.95 11.76 -20.14
C ARG A 35 17.19 12.37 -18.76
N ASN A 36 17.98 13.43 -18.68
CA ASN A 36 18.28 14.06 -17.40
C ASN A 36 17.04 14.71 -16.79
N GLU A 37 16.20 15.36 -17.59
CA GLU A 37 14.91 15.89 -17.12
C GLU A 37 13.94 14.77 -16.73
N PHE A 38 13.96 13.65 -17.45
CA PHE A 38 13.19 12.44 -17.11
C PHE A 38 13.57 11.87 -15.74
N LEU A 39 14.87 11.86 -15.41
CA LEU A 39 15.37 11.46 -14.10
C LEU A 39 15.02 12.48 -13.01
N LYS A 40 15.25 13.78 -13.24
CA LYS A 40 14.92 14.86 -12.30
C LYS A 40 13.43 14.89 -11.95
N ALA A 41 12.57 14.54 -12.91
CA ALA A 41 11.13 14.41 -12.71
C ALA A 41 10.71 13.15 -11.92
N ASN A 42 11.66 12.30 -11.52
CA ASN A 42 11.44 11.06 -10.77
C ASN A 42 10.46 10.08 -11.46
N ILE A 43 10.36 10.14 -12.80
CA ILE A 43 9.44 9.28 -13.58
C ILE A 43 9.69 7.78 -13.35
N PRO A 44 10.94 7.27 -13.23
CA PRO A 44 11.18 5.86 -12.94
C PRO A 44 10.48 5.33 -11.69
N LEU A 45 10.28 6.16 -10.66
CA LEU A 45 9.66 5.73 -9.39
C LEU A 45 8.19 5.29 -9.58
N TYR A 46 7.48 5.90 -10.53
CA TYR A 46 6.12 5.48 -10.89
C TYR A 46 6.08 4.10 -11.55
N LEU A 47 7.20 3.65 -12.13
CA LEU A 47 7.29 2.33 -12.76
C LEU A 47 7.54 1.22 -11.74
N TYR A 48 8.07 1.55 -10.55
CA TYR A 48 8.40 0.56 -9.54
C TYR A 48 7.15 -0.14 -9.01
N THR A 49 6.01 0.55 -8.98
CA THR A 49 4.72 -0.07 -8.66
C THR A 49 4.32 -1.16 -9.67
N PHE A 50 4.73 -1.03 -10.94
CA PHE A 50 4.48 -2.06 -11.94
C PHE A 50 5.47 -3.23 -11.81
N LEU A 51 6.74 -2.94 -11.52
CA LEU A 51 7.78 -3.95 -11.30
C LEU A 51 7.51 -4.83 -10.06
N ASN A 52 6.90 -4.26 -9.02
CA ASN A 52 6.58 -4.97 -7.78
C ASN A 52 5.31 -5.85 -7.86
N THR A 53 4.72 -6.01 -9.05
CA THR A 53 3.53 -6.86 -9.22
C THR A 53 3.92 -8.34 -9.28
N ASN A 54 3.21 -9.19 -8.52
CA ASN A 54 3.48 -10.64 -8.46
C ASN A 54 2.52 -11.50 -9.32
N ASN A 55 1.61 -10.86 -10.06
CA ASN A 55 0.64 -11.56 -10.90
C ASN A 55 1.30 -12.07 -12.20
N ARG A 56 1.22 -13.38 -12.46
CA ARG A 56 1.84 -14.06 -13.62
C ARG A 56 0.98 -14.09 -14.89
N THR A 57 -0.15 -13.40 -14.91
CA THR A 57 -0.97 -13.29 -16.12
C THR A 57 -0.26 -12.48 -17.20
N ARG A 58 -0.52 -12.79 -18.47
CA ARG A 58 0.11 -12.14 -19.64
C ARG A 58 0.06 -10.61 -19.62
N PRO A 59 -1.06 -9.94 -19.22
CA PRO A 59 -1.10 -8.48 -19.12
C PRO A 59 -0.10 -7.90 -18.11
N PHE A 60 0.12 -8.58 -16.98
CA PHE A 60 1.06 -8.13 -15.95
C PHE A 60 2.52 -8.47 -16.30
N GLU A 61 2.77 -9.61 -16.95
CA GLU A 61 4.09 -9.93 -17.53
C GLU A 61 4.49 -8.90 -18.59
N TYR A 62 3.56 -8.54 -19.48
CA TYR A 62 3.82 -7.53 -20.50
C TYR A 62 4.06 -6.15 -19.88
N LEU A 63 3.26 -5.77 -18.89
CA LEU A 63 3.45 -4.52 -18.13
C LEU A 63 4.82 -4.44 -17.46
N ARG A 64 5.24 -5.51 -16.77
CA ARG A 64 6.58 -5.58 -16.15
C ARG A 64 7.68 -5.49 -17.19
N LEU A 65 7.56 -6.23 -18.28
CA LEU A 65 8.57 -6.23 -19.36
C LEU A 65 8.71 -4.85 -19.99
N THR A 66 7.61 -4.16 -20.31
CA THR A 66 7.67 -2.81 -20.89
C THR A 66 8.22 -1.79 -19.89
N SER A 67 7.87 -1.92 -18.61
CA SER A 67 8.42 -1.07 -17.53
C SER A 67 9.93 -1.29 -17.37
N LEU A 68 10.40 -2.54 -17.38
CA LEU A 68 11.83 -2.88 -17.42
C LEU A 68 12.50 -2.34 -18.68
N GLY A 69 11.80 -2.26 -19.81
CA GLY A 69 12.30 -1.66 -21.04
C GLY A 69 12.68 -0.18 -20.87
N VAL A 70 11.87 0.58 -20.12
CA VAL A 70 12.17 1.98 -19.78
C VAL A 70 13.42 2.08 -18.92
N ILE A 71 13.51 1.28 -17.84
CA ILE A 71 14.69 1.26 -16.96
C ILE A 71 15.93 0.77 -17.72
N GLY A 72 15.76 -0.24 -18.56
CA GLY A 72 16.79 -0.78 -19.45
C GLY A 72 17.34 0.26 -20.43
N ALA A 73 16.50 1.14 -20.94
CA ALA A 73 16.92 2.25 -21.80
C ALA A 73 17.77 3.28 -21.04
N LEU A 74 17.42 3.60 -19.79
CA LEU A 74 18.21 4.49 -18.94
C LEU A 74 19.60 3.94 -18.68
N VAL A 75 19.72 2.69 -18.25
CA VAL A 75 21.04 2.10 -17.93
C VAL A 75 21.88 1.74 -19.16
N LYS A 76 21.30 1.81 -20.37
CA LYS A 76 22.03 1.51 -21.60
C LYS A 76 23.10 2.55 -21.91
N THR A 77 22.96 3.77 -21.39
CA THR A 77 23.83 4.91 -21.69
C THR A 77 25.08 4.97 -20.83
N ASP A 78 25.18 4.11 -19.80
CA ASP A 78 26.33 4.03 -18.90
C ASP A 78 26.64 5.35 -18.17
N GLU A 79 25.63 6.22 -17.98
CA GLU A 79 25.79 7.48 -17.26
C GLU A 79 25.77 7.26 -15.74
N PRO A 80 26.79 7.75 -15.00
CA PRO A 80 26.91 7.50 -13.57
C PRO A 80 25.75 8.11 -12.75
N GLU A 81 25.16 9.21 -13.24
CA GLU A 81 23.99 9.84 -12.61
C GLU A 81 22.77 8.91 -12.61
N VAL A 82 22.57 8.15 -13.70
CA VAL A 82 21.50 7.15 -13.80
C VAL A 82 21.74 6.03 -12.79
N ILE A 83 22.97 5.54 -12.70
CA ILE A 83 23.33 4.46 -11.77
C ILE A 83 23.12 4.92 -10.31
N ALA A 84 23.63 6.10 -9.95
CA ALA A 84 23.46 6.67 -8.62
C ALA A 84 21.98 6.85 -8.25
N PHE A 85 21.16 7.36 -9.17
CA PHE A 85 19.72 7.49 -8.98
C PHE A 85 19.04 6.14 -8.72
N LEU A 86 19.35 5.12 -9.54
CA LEU A 86 18.74 3.79 -9.43
C LEU A 86 19.16 3.05 -8.15
N LEU A 87 20.41 3.23 -7.70
CA LEU A 87 20.88 2.69 -6.43
C LEU A 87 20.18 3.39 -5.25
N GLY A 88 20.05 4.72 -5.29
CA GLY A 88 19.38 5.51 -4.25
C GLY A 88 17.87 5.28 -4.15
N SER A 89 17.25 4.71 -5.18
CA SER A 89 15.82 4.41 -5.24
C SER A 89 15.48 2.92 -5.07
N GLU A 90 16.47 2.08 -4.76
CA GLU A 90 16.28 0.64 -4.47
C GLU A 90 15.78 -0.21 -5.66
N ILE A 91 16.36 -0.03 -6.86
CA ILE A 91 16.02 -0.90 -8.02
C ILE A 91 16.45 -2.37 -7.84
N ILE A 92 17.52 -2.62 -7.06
CA ILE A 92 18.18 -3.93 -6.98
C ILE A 92 17.22 -5.02 -6.45
N PRO A 93 16.51 -4.83 -5.31
CA PRO A 93 15.52 -5.79 -4.85
C PRO A 93 14.45 -6.15 -5.90
N LEU A 94 13.97 -5.15 -6.66
CA LEU A 94 12.97 -5.37 -7.71
C LEU A 94 13.54 -6.23 -8.85
N CYS A 95 14.77 -5.95 -9.30
CA CYS A 95 15.45 -6.76 -10.29
C CYS A 95 15.65 -8.20 -9.82
N LEU A 96 16.06 -8.42 -8.56
CA LEU A 96 16.30 -9.76 -8.01
C LEU A 96 15.02 -10.61 -7.96
N VAL A 97 13.89 -10.04 -7.54
CA VAL A 97 12.58 -10.74 -7.52
C VAL A 97 12.17 -11.18 -8.94
N ILE A 98 12.38 -10.31 -9.94
CA ILE A 98 12.05 -10.62 -11.34
C ILE A 98 13.04 -11.63 -11.92
N MET A 99 14.33 -11.54 -11.61
CA MET A 99 15.36 -12.49 -12.00
C MET A 99 15.07 -13.90 -11.47
N GLU A 100 14.54 -14.00 -10.25
CA GLU A 100 14.17 -15.28 -9.65
C GLU A 100 12.90 -15.88 -10.28
N SER A 101 11.84 -15.08 -10.44
CA SER A 101 10.48 -15.59 -10.65
C SER A 101 9.73 -15.11 -11.92
N GLY A 102 10.31 -14.22 -12.72
CA GLY A 102 9.69 -13.65 -13.92
C GLY A 102 9.75 -14.56 -15.17
N SER A 103 9.13 -14.11 -16.26
CA SER A 103 9.29 -14.72 -17.59
C SER A 103 10.73 -14.61 -18.11
N GLU A 104 11.14 -15.47 -19.05
CA GLU A 104 12.50 -15.50 -19.61
C GLU A 104 12.94 -14.12 -20.15
N LEU A 105 12.05 -13.41 -20.85
CA LEU A 105 12.31 -12.06 -21.36
C LEU A 105 12.51 -11.06 -20.22
N SER A 106 11.64 -11.07 -19.21
CA SER A 106 11.77 -10.19 -18.04
C SER A 106 13.03 -10.49 -17.24
N LYS A 107 13.38 -11.78 -17.05
CA LYS A 107 14.66 -12.21 -16.45
C LYS A 107 15.84 -11.69 -17.24
N THR A 108 15.79 -11.74 -18.57
CA THR A 108 16.87 -11.24 -19.44
C THR A 108 17.07 -9.75 -19.26
N VAL A 109 15.99 -8.94 -19.28
CA VAL A 109 16.10 -7.48 -19.12
C VAL A 109 16.50 -7.10 -17.69
N ALA A 110 15.95 -7.76 -16.67
CA ALA A 110 16.32 -7.51 -15.27
C ALA A 110 17.80 -7.87 -15.00
N THR A 111 18.29 -8.97 -15.57
CA THR A 111 19.71 -9.36 -15.46
C THR A 111 20.60 -8.42 -16.24
N PHE A 112 20.15 -7.89 -17.39
CA PHE A 112 20.86 -6.85 -18.13
C PHE A 112 20.98 -5.56 -17.31
N ILE A 113 19.90 -5.12 -16.66
CA ILE A 113 19.94 -3.97 -15.74
C ILE A 113 20.91 -4.26 -14.59
N MET A 114 20.85 -5.46 -14.01
CA MET A 114 21.76 -5.83 -12.94
C MET A 114 23.23 -5.84 -13.39
N GLN A 115 23.49 -6.34 -14.59
CA GLN A 115 24.81 -6.28 -15.20
C GLN A 115 25.30 -4.83 -15.33
N LYS A 116 24.46 -3.91 -15.84
CA LYS A 116 24.84 -2.51 -16.00
C LYS A 116 25.18 -1.82 -14.67
N LEU A 117 24.38 -2.10 -13.63
CA LEU A 117 24.68 -1.63 -12.27
C LEU A 117 26.02 -2.19 -11.74
N LEU A 118 26.31 -3.47 -11.97
CA LEU A 118 27.58 -4.08 -11.56
C LEU A 118 28.80 -3.56 -12.35
N LEU A 119 28.60 -3.19 -13.62
CA LEU A 119 29.70 -2.67 -14.45
C LEU A 119 30.22 -1.32 -13.93
N ASP A 120 29.35 -0.53 -13.33
CA ASP A 120 29.73 0.71 -12.66
C ASP A 120 30.46 0.45 -11.33
N GLU A 121 31.47 1.28 -11.03
CA GLU A 121 32.28 1.12 -9.81
C GLU A 121 31.46 1.39 -8.53
N VAL A 122 30.54 2.36 -8.55
CA VAL A 122 29.68 2.67 -7.40
C VAL A 122 28.68 1.52 -7.18
N GLY A 123 28.11 0.98 -8.26
CA GLY A 123 27.20 -0.15 -8.18
C GLY A 123 27.85 -1.45 -7.71
N LEU A 124 29.07 -1.77 -8.19
CA LEU A 124 29.83 -2.91 -7.67
C LEU A 124 30.14 -2.74 -6.18
N ALA A 125 30.65 -1.57 -5.78
CA ALA A 125 30.95 -1.26 -4.38
C ALA A 125 29.70 -1.37 -3.50
N TYR A 126 28.53 -0.90 -3.98
CA TYR A 126 27.25 -0.96 -3.25
C TYR A 126 26.81 -2.40 -2.96
N ILE A 127 26.92 -3.30 -3.94
CA ILE A 127 26.52 -4.71 -3.80
C ILE A 127 27.50 -5.46 -2.91
N CYS A 128 28.79 -5.24 -3.09
CA CYS A 128 29.85 -5.89 -2.31
C CYS A 128 30.07 -5.20 -0.95
N GLN A 129 29.34 -4.13 -0.63
CA GLN A 129 29.50 -3.37 0.62
C GLN A 129 29.26 -4.25 1.85
N THR A 130 28.22 -5.09 1.80
CA THR A 130 27.82 -5.99 2.89
C THR A 130 27.73 -7.41 2.38
N TYR A 131 27.99 -8.38 3.26
CA TYR A 131 27.86 -9.79 2.93
C TYR A 131 26.43 -10.14 2.52
N GLU A 132 25.41 -9.58 3.18
CA GLU A 132 24.00 -9.85 2.90
C GLU A 132 23.59 -9.47 1.48
N ARG A 133 23.97 -8.28 1.00
CA ARG A 133 23.65 -7.83 -0.37
C ARG A 133 24.32 -8.72 -1.42
N PHE A 134 25.61 -9.01 -1.23
CA PHE A 134 26.34 -9.93 -2.10
C PHE A 134 25.70 -11.33 -2.10
N ALA A 135 25.43 -11.89 -0.92
CA ALA A 135 24.89 -13.24 -0.77
C ALA A 135 23.51 -13.37 -1.43
N HIS A 136 22.66 -12.33 -1.32
CA HIS A 136 21.37 -12.34 -1.98
C HIS A 136 21.50 -12.35 -3.51
N VAL A 137 22.35 -11.50 -4.08
CA VAL A 137 22.63 -11.47 -5.53
C VAL A 137 23.20 -12.82 -6.00
N ALA A 138 24.20 -13.36 -5.29
CA ALA A 138 24.82 -14.64 -5.63
C ALA A 138 23.83 -15.81 -5.57
N THR A 139 22.95 -15.84 -4.57
CA THR A 139 21.91 -16.88 -4.43
C THR A 139 20.91 -16.86 -5.59
N VAL A 140 20.50 -15.66 -6.03
CA VAL A 140 19.59 -15.54 -7.18
C VAL A 140 20.28 -15.95 -8.47
N LEU A 141 21.54 -15.54 -8.68
CA LEU A 141 22.33 -15.96 -9.85
C LEU A 141 22.56 -17.48 -9.88
N ASP A 142 22.78 -18.13 -8.73
CA ASP A 142 22.90 -19.60 -8.63
C ASP A 142 21.61 -20.29 -9.08
N LYS A 143 20.45 -19.88 -8.53
CA LYS A 143 19.14 -20.37 -8.98
C LYS A 143 18.93 -20.19 -10.48
N MET A 144 19.38 -19.07 -11.04
CA MET A 144 19.33 -18.82 -12.49
C MET A 144 20.22 -19.77 -13.29
N VAL A 145 21.42 -20.08 -12.82
CA VAL A 145 22.31 -21.07 -13.47
C VAL A 145 21.67 -22.45 -13.47
N ILE A 146 21.10 -22.88 -12.34
CA ILE A 146 20.38 -24.16 -12.24
C ILE A 146 19.21 -24.22 -13.23
N HIS A 147 18.48 -23.12 -13.39
CA HIS A 147 17.40 -23.01 -14.37
C HIS A 147 17.91 -23.04 -15.82
N LEU A 148 19.00 -22.32 -16.11
CA LEU A 148 19.63 -22.26 -17.42
C LEU A 148 20.16 -23.61 -17.91
N ALA A 149 20.62 -24.47 -17.00
CA ALA A 149 21.05 -25.83 -17.34
C ALA A 149 19.93 -26.63 -18.02
N ARG A 150 18.66 -26.31 -17.73
CA ARG A 150 17.48 -26.95 -18.33
C ARG A 150 16.97 -26.22 -19.57
N GLU A 151 16.80 -24.90 -19.49
CA GLU A 151 16.18 -24.08 -20.56
C GLU A 151 17.15 -23.69 -21.69
N GLN A 152 18.47 -23.78 -21.47
CA GLN A 152 19.51 -23.52 -22.47
C GLN A 152 19.39 -22.15 -23.18
N SER A 153 19.04 -21.08 -22.44
CA SER A 153 18.92 -19.72 -22.97
C SER A 153 20.27 -18.98 -23.01
N LEU A 154 20.90 -18.91 -24.18
CA LEU A 154 22.18 -18.19 -24.38
C LEU A 154 22.06 -16.69 -24.04
N ARG A 155 20.92 -16.07 -24.37
CA ARG A 155 20.69 -14.63 -24.15
C ARG A 155 20.70 -14.25 -22.68
N LEU A 156 20.19 -15.13 -21.81
CA LEU A 156 20.21 -14.91 -20.38
C LEU A 156 21.55 -15.34 -19.78
N LEU A 157 22.11 -16.47 -20.22
CA LEU A 157 23.39 -17.00 -19.76
C LEU A 157 24.54 -15.99 -19.90
N LYS A 158 24.62 -15.27 -21.03
CA LYS A 158 25.66 -14.24 -21.23
C LYS A 158 25.64 -13.15 -20.15
N HIS A 159 24.45 -12.73 -19.71
CA HIS A 159 24.31 -11.69 -18.68
C HIS A 159 24.69 -12.25 -17.31
N VAL A 160 24.27 -13.47 -17.00
CA VAL A 160 24.63 -14.17 -15.74
C VAL A 160 26.14 -14.35 -15.61
N ILE A 161 26.81 -14.84 -16.66
CA ILE A 161 28.27 -14.99 -16.68
C ILE A 161 28.95 -13.63 -16.52
N ARG A 162 28.44 -12.59 -17.17
CA ARG A 162 29.01 -11.25 -17.08
C ARG A 162 28.86 -10.62 -15.69
N CYS A 163 27.75 -10.90 -14.99
CA CYS A 163 27.56 -10.51 -13.58
C CYS A 163 28.56 -11.23 -12.66
N TYR A 164 28.71 -12.55 -12.78
CA TYR A 164 29.70 -13.29 -11.98
C TYR A 164 31.13 -12.82 -12.23
N LEU A 165 31.51 -12.59 -13.50
CA LEU A 165 32.82 -12.06 -13.86
C LEU A 165 33.05 -10.66 -13.25
N ARG A 166 32.01 -9.83 -13.16
CA ARG A 166 32.16 -8.51 -12.55
C ARG A 166 32.24 -8.58 -11.03
N LEU A 167 31.46 -9.46 -10.41
CA LEU A 167 31.54 -9.71 -8.97
C LEU A 167 32.93 -10.23 -8.56
N SER A 168 33.60 -11.03 -9.40
CA SER A 168 34.96 -11.51 -9.11
C SER A 168 36.02 -10.42 -9.17
N ASP A 169 35.72 -9.20 -9.63
CA ASP A 169 36.67 -8.09 -9.56
C ASP A 169 36.84 -7.59 -8.12
N ASP A 170 35.80 -7.62 -7.26
CA ASP A 170 35.91 -7.33 -5.82
C ASP A 170 36.59 -8.49 -5.07
N SER A 171 37.57 -8.19 -4.21
CA SER A 171 38.36 -9.22 -3.52
C SER A 171 37.54 -10.10 -2.58
N ARG A 172 36.59 -9.52 -1.84
CA ARG A 172 35.75 -10.25 -0.87
C ARG A 172 34.73 -11.13 -1.57
N ALA A 173 34.09 -10.59 -2.61
CA ALA A 173 33.17 -11.34 -3.44
C ALA A 173 33.88 -12.49 -4.18
N ARG A 174 35.10 -12.25 -4.70
CA ARG A 174 35.94 -13.29 -5.32
C ARG A 174 36.25 -14.42 -4.35
N ASP A 175 36.61 -14.12 -3.11
CA ASP A 175 36.90 -15.12 -2.09
C ASP A 175 35.67 -15.98 -1.78
N ALA A 176 34.50 -15.35 -1.62
CA ALA A 176 33.25 -16.07 -1.41
C ALA A 176 32.86 -16.93 -2.62
N LEU A 177 32.98 -16.40 -3.84
CA LEU A 177 32.67 -17.12 -5.09
C LEU A 177 33.50 -18.40 -5.28
N ARG A 178 34.71 -18.50 -4.72
CA ARG A 178 35.47 -19.77 -4.75
C ARG A 178 34.74 -20.92 -4.06
N THR A 179 33.89 -20.60 -3.08
CA THR A 179 33.15 -21.60 -2.30
C THR A 179 31.72 -21.81 -2.80
N CYS A 180 31.12 -20.83 -3.47
CA CYS A 180 29.71 -20.84 -3.84
C CYS A 180 29.43 -20.67 -5.34
N LEU A 181 30.45 -20.80 -6.21
CA LEU A 181 30.23 -20.80 -7.67
C LEU A 181 29.42 -22.07 -8.08
N PRO A 182 28.37 -21.92 -8.89
CA PRO A 182 27.58 -23.07 -9.36
C PRO A 182 28.42 -24.03 -10.21
N GLN A 183 28.31 -25.34 -9.95
CA GLN A 183 29.12 -26.38 -10.62
C GLN A 183 28.87 -26.44 -12.13
N GLN A 184 27.66 -26.09 -12.59
CA GLN A 184 27.26 -26.10 -14.00
C GLN A 184 28.07 -25.11 -14.85
N LEU A 185 28.67 -24.08 -14.24
CA LEU A 185 29.57 -23.15 -14.93
C LEU A 185 30.98 -23.73 -15.12
N VAL A 186 31.31 -24.84 -14.47
CA VAL A 186 32.66 -25.44 -14.43
C VAL A 186 32.70 -26.84 -15.05
N ASP A 187 31.64 -27.62 -14.92
CA ASP A 187 31.55 -29.03 -15.33
C ASP A 187 31.34 -29.24 -16.85
N GLY A 188 31.28 -28.15 -17.62
CA GLY A 188 31.07 -28.19 -19.06
C GLY A 188 29.60 -28.27 -19.50
N THR A 189 28.62 -28.14 -18.59
CA THR A 189 27.16 -28.16 -18.90
C THR A 189 26.78 -27.23 -20.05
N PHE A 190 27.39 -26.05 -20.16
CA PHE A 190 27.07 -25.05 -21.18
C PHE A 190 27.99 -25.06 -22.41
N SER A 191 28.87 -26.07 -22.56
CA SER A 191 29.91 -26.07 -23.62
C SER A 191 29.32 -26.03 -25.03
N SER A 192 28.24 -26.79 -25.28
CA SER A 192 27.53 -26.80 -26.57
C SER A 192 26.83 -25.48 -26.86
N LEU A 193 26.24 -24.85 -25.83
CA LEU A 193 25.55 -23.57 -25.96
C LEU A 193 26.50 -22.40 -26.23
N LEU A 194 27.75 -22.50 -25.74
CA LEU A 194 28.80 -21.49 -25.86
C LEU A 194 29.75 -21.71 -27.05
N GLU A 195 29.52 -22.74 -27.87
CA GLU A 195 30.39 -23.06 -29.00
C GLU A 195 30.50 -21.89 -30.00
N ASN A 196 29.35 -21.26 -30.29
CA ASN A 196 29.21 -20.18 -31.26
C ASN A 196 29.35 -18.77 -30.65
N ASP A 197 29.34 -18.61 -29.31
CA ASP A 197 29.50 -17.31 -28.64
C ASP A 197 30.89 -17.18 -28.00
N VAL A 198 31.85 -16.74 -28.82
CA VAL A 198 33.27 -16.58 -28.44
C VAL A 198 33.44 -15.60 -27.27
N ALA A 199 32.63 -14.54 -27.21
CA ALA A 199 32.75 -13.50 -26.19
C ALA A 199 32.34 -14.05 -24.81
N THR A 200 31.18 -14.70 -24.73
CA THR A 200 30.68 -15.27 -23.48
C THR A 200 31.57 -16.42 -23.00
N ARG A 201 32.07 -17.26 -23.92
CA ARG A 201 33.06 -18.29 -23.59
C ARG A 201 34.33 -17.69 -22.98
N ARG A 202 34.86 -16.60 -23.57
CA ARG A 202 36.04 -15.89 -23.03
C ARG A 202 35.78 -15.32 -21.64
N TRP A 203 34.58 -14.78 -21.38
CA TRP A 203 34.20 -14.29 -20.06
C TRP A 203 34.15 -15.41 -19.01
N LEU A 204 33.61 -16.58 -19.38
CA LEU A 204 33.57 -17.74 -18.49
C LEU A 204 34.97 -18.27 -18.18
N THR A 205 35.84 -18.41 -19.19
CA THR A 205 37.24 -18.80 -18.98
C THR A 205 37.98 -17.80 -18.10
N GLN A 206 37.73 -16.50 -18.29
CA GLN A 206 38.32 -15.45 -17.45
C GLN A 206 37.86 -15.52 -16.00
N LEU A 207 36.56 -15.74 -15.76
CA LEU A 207 36.00 -15.93 -14.41
C LEU A 207 36.65 -17.12 -13.71
N ILE A 208 36.70 -18.28 -14.38
CA ILE A 208 37.34 -19.48 -13.83
C ILE A 208 38.82 -19.21 -13.53
N ARG A 209 39.53 -18.52 -14.43
CA ARG A 209 40.92 -18.14 -14.21
C ARG A 209 41.09 -17.23 -12.99
N GLN A 210 40.25 -16.20 -12.81
CA GLN A 210 40.31 -15.30 -11.66
C GLN A 210 40.05 -16.02 -10.33
N LEU A 211 39.20 -17.04 -10.32
CA LEU A 211 38.88 -17.82 -9.13
C LEU A 211 39.95 -18.90 -8.84
N SER A 212 40.56 -19.47 -9.87
CA SER A 212 41.65 -20.46 -9.76
C SER A 212 43.01 -19.87 -9.36
N LEU A 213 43.22 -18.58 -9.59
CA LEU A 213 44.41 -17.88 -9.10
C LEU A 213 44.33 -17.78 -7.56
N ARG A 214 45.10 -18.64 -6.88
CA ARG A 214 45.36 -18.55 -5.44
C ARG A 214 45.93 -17.18 -5.13
N ALA A 215 45.44 -16.52 -4.08
CA ALA A 215 46.08 -15.33 -3.55
C ALA A 215 47.51 -15.70 -3.16
N VAL A 216 48.50 -15.24 -3.95
CA VAL A 216 49.85 -15.08 -3.45
C VAL A 216 49.73 -14.00 -2.38
N GLY A 217 49.68 -14.43 -1.13
CA GLY A 217 49.72 -13.54 0.01
C GLY A 217 50.93 -12.62 -0.15
N SER A 218 50.69 -11.32 0.04
CA SER A 218 51.74 -10.37 0.34
C SER A 218 52.46 -10.88 1.60
N ALA A 219 53.60 -11.54 1.40
CA ALA A 219 54.48 -11.99 2.46
C ALA A 219 55.58 -10.96 2.65
N ALA A 220 55.55 -10.27 3.78
CA ALA A 220 56.74 -9.66 4.35
C ALA A 220 57.35 -10.65 5.37
N THR A 221 58.52 -11.18 4.99
CA THR A 221 59.70 -11.51 5.84
C THR A 221 59.53 -12.36 7.11
N SER A 222 60.01 -13.62 7.08
CA SER A 222 61.35 -14.04 7.59
C SER A 222 61.42 -15.49 8.13
N SER A 223 62.41 -16.22 7.60
CA SER A 223 63.23 -17.33 8.17
C SER A 223 62.64 -18.66 8.71
N THR A 224 62.79 -19.72 7.89
CA THR A 224 63.51 -21.02 8.08
C THR A 224 63.68 -21.70 9.46
N PRO A 225 63.96 -23.04 9.53
CA PRO A 225 63.50 -24.19 8.71
C PRO A 225 63.25 -25.51 9.52
N ALA A 226 62.91 -26.59 8.80
CA ALA A 226 63.11 -28.03 9.13
C ALA A 226 62.12 -28.69 10.14
N SER A 227 61.77 -29.98 10.13
CA SER A 227 61.87 -31.13 9.22
C SER A 227 61.30 -32.34 9.99
N SER A 228 60.40 -33.16 9.42
CA SER A 228 60.23 -34.62 9.67
C SER A 228 58.89 -35.10 9.08
N VAL A 229 58.88 -35.84 7.95
CA VAL A 229 58.88 -37.33 7.88
C VAL A 229 57.45 -37.90 8.08
N SER A 230 56.78 -38.25 6.97
CA SER A 230 56.40 -39.62 6.53
C SER A 230 54.98 -40.02 7.00
N SER A 231 53.97 -40.10 6.13
CA SER A 231 53.63 -41.20 5.18
C SER A 231 52.69 -42.26 5.78
N VAL A 232 51.72 -42.66 4.95
CA VAL A 232 50.93 -43.92 4.97
C VAL A 232 49.59 -43.89 5.73
N ASP A 233 48.55 -43.59 4.94
CA ASP A 233 47.39 -44.44 4.61
C ASP A 233 46.44 -45.05 5.66
N VAL A 234 45.16 -44.72 5.38
CA VAL A 234 43.98 -45.62 5.23
C VAL A 234 43.05 -45.85 6.44
N ASN A 235 41.78 -45.59 6.12
CA ASN A 235 40.53 -45.94 6.80
C ASN A 235 40.12 -45.13 8.04
N THR A 236 39.10 -44.30 7.86
CA THR A 236 37.77 -44.54 8.48
C THR A 236 36.72 -43.69 7.76
N LEU A 237 35.85 -44.34 6.99
CA LEU A 237 34.55 -43.81 6.57
C LEU A 237 33.68 -43.56 7.81
N ASN A 238 32.79 -42.56 7.71
CA ASN A 238 31.65 -42.25 8.60
C ASN A 238 31.88 -41.18 9.67
N THR A 239 31.92 -39.90 9.28
CA THR A 239 31.32 -38.83 10.12
C THR A 239 30.90 -37.60 9.30
N THR A 240 30.03 -37.76 8.29
CA THR A 240 29.42 -36.64 7.54
C THR A 240 27.96 -36.38 7.91
N ASN A 241 27.58 -36.66 9.16
CA ASN A 241 26.29 -36.26 9.73
C ASN A 241 26.40 -35.43 11.04
N ALA A 242 27.60 -35.07 11.49
CA ALA A 242 27.79 -34.36 12.77
C ALA A 242 27.95 -32.82 12.65
N ILE A 243 28.22 -32.27 11.45
CA ILE A 243 28.41 -30.81 11.30
C ILE A 243 27.06 -30.08 11.07
N ARG A 244 25.97 -30.81 10.80
CA ARG A 244 24.63 -30.22 10.64
C ARG A 244 23.89 -30.01 11.98
N ALA A 245 24.43 -30.51 13.11
CA ALA A 245 23.75 -30.48 14.40
C ALA A 245 24.31 -29.47 15.43
N ALA A 246 25.42 -28.77 15.15
CA ALA A 246 26.11 -27.94 16.14
C ALA A 246 25.91 -26.41 16.01
N LEU A 247 24.83 -25.95 15.35
CA LEU A 247 24.48 -24.51 15.24
C LEU A 247 23.11 -24.15 15.83
N LYS A 248 22.49 -25.06 16.58
CA LYS A 248 21.33 -24.76 17.44
C LYS A 248 21.78 -24.64 18.89
N THR A 249 22.42 -23.53 19.26
CA THR A 249 22.38 -22.91 20.61
C THR A 249 23.42 -21.78 20.69
N SER A 250 23.02 -20.56 20.35
CA SER A 250 23.32 -19.37 21.17
C SER A 250 22.50 -18.19 20.62
N THR A 251 21.76 -17.57 21.52
CA THR A 251 20.87 -16.44 21.28
C THR A 251 21.54 -15.21 21.85
N ILE A 252 21.75 -14.14 21.07
CA ILE A 252 21.49 -12.74 21.46
C ILE A 252 21.04 -11.94 20.21
N ALA A 253 19.78 -11.48 20.28
CA ALA A 253 19.12 -10.33 19.64
C ALA A 253 19.43 -9.90 18.19
N SER A 254 18.47 -10.09 17.27
CA SER A 254 17.65 -8.99 16.69
C SER A 254 16.78 -9.50 15.54
N SER A 255 15.48 -9.20 15.64
CA SER A 255 14.51 -8.91 14.56
C SER A 255 14.03 -10.02 13.61
N VAL A 256 12.69 -10.19 13.63
CA VAL A 256 11.88 -11.28 13.09
C VAL A 256 11.42 -11.01 11.64
N VAL A 257 11.65 -11.97 10.74
CA VAL A 257 10.84 -12.20 9.53
C VAL A 257 10.43 -13.67 9.52
N THR A 258 9.13 -13.93 9.64
CA THR A 258 8.54 -15.27 9.64
C THR A 258 8.13 -15.67 8.22
N THR A 259 8.71 -16.76 7.73
CA THR A 259 8.25 -17.52 6.57
C THR A 259 7.29 -18.63 7.02
N VAL A 260 6.10 -18.73 6.42
CA VAL A 260 5.30 -19.96 6.40
C VAL A 260 5.38 -20.56 4.99
N SER A 261 5.73 -21.84 4.96
CA SER A 261 5.86 -22.69 3.80
C SER A 261 4.49 -23.20 3.32
N THR A 262 4.30 -23.37 2.01
CA THR A 262 3.28 -24.31 1.51
C THR A 262 3.81 -25.22 0.42
N VAL A 263 3.52 -26.49 0.69
CA VAL A 263 3.66 -27.73 -0.08
C VAL A 263 3.02 -27.62 -1.47
N SER A 264 3.73 -28.18 -2.45
CA SER A 264 3.31 -28.39 -3.84
C SER A 264 2.53 -29.69 -3.99
N SER A 265 1.35 -29.63 -4.62
CA SER A 265 0.69 -30.80 -5.21
C SER A 265 0.53 -30.60 -6.71
N SER A 266 1.15 -31.52 -7.45
CA SER A 266 1.23 -31.68 -8.90
C SER A 266 -0.09 -32.12 -9.55
N GLY A 267 -0.36 -31.61 -10.76
CA GLY A 267 -1.35 -32.14 -11.71
C GLY A 267 -1.12 -31.55 -13.11
N PRO A 268 -1.34 -32.31 -14.21
CA PRO A 268 -0.44 -32.27 -15.37
C PRO A 268 -0.89 -31.40 -16.55
N THR A 269 0.15 -31.06 -17.33
CA THR A 269 0.26 -30.65 -18.74
C THR A 269 -0.86 -31.06 -19.70
N VAL A 270 -1.32 -30.09 -20.51
CA VAL A 270 -1.74 -30.32 -21.91
C VAL A 270 -1.15 -29.22 -22.80
N SER A 271 -0.71 -29.68 -23.96
CA SER A 271 0.23 -29.16 -24.94
C SER A 271 -0.26 -28.04 -25.87
N ASN A 272 0.73 -27.29 -26.39
CA ASN A 272 0.73 -26.35 -27.51
C ASN A 272 -0.14 -26.76 -28.71
N VAL A 273 -0.79 -25.77 -29.34
CA VAL A 273 -0.86 -25.64 -30.82
C VAL A 273 -0.75 -24.15 -31.21
N THR A 274 0.18 -23.90 -32.13
CA THR A 274 0.56 -22.67 -32.82
C THR A 274 -0.40 -22.31 -33.97
N GLY A 275 -0.52 -21.02 -34.32
CA GLY A 275 -0.94 -20.59 -35.67
C GLY A 275 -1.80 -19.32 -35.74
N ALA A 276 -1.18 -18.20 -36.12
CA ALA A 276 -1.83 -17.03 -36.73
C ALA A 276 -2.14 -17.34 -38.24
N PRO A 277 -2.82 -16.49 -39.08
CA PRO A 277 -2.88 -15.01 -39.03
C PRO A 277 -4.18 -14.28 -39.52
N SER A 278 -4.22 -12.98 -39.19
CA SER A 278 -4.69 -11.78 -39.95
C SER A 278 -6.13 -11.58 -40.50
N SER A 279 -6.60 -10.32 -40.32
CA SER A 279 -7.67 -9.54 -41.00
C SER A 279 -9.13 -9.93 -40.67
N THR A 280 -10.14 -9.06 -40.48
CA THR A 280 -10.44 -7.75 -41.10
C THR A 280 -11.53 -6.98 -40.30
N SER A 281 -11.44 -5.63 -40.28
CA SER A 281 -12.49 -4.59 -40.37
C SER A 281 -13.84 -4.61 -39.61
N GLY A 282 -14.15 -3.46 -38.98
CA GLY A 282 -15.50 -2.88 -38.80
C GLY A 282 -15.94 -2.83 -37.32
N ALA A 283 -16.46 -1.74 -36.75
CA ALA A 283 -16.70 -0.37 -37.18
C ALA A 283 -16.74 0.49 -35.90
N GLN A 284 -16.11 1.67 -35.93
CA GLN A 284 -16.27 2.69 -34.90
C GLN A 284 -17.59 3.43 -35.11
N VAL A 285 -18.41 3.53 -34.05
CA VAL A 285 -19.46 4.55 -33.97
C VAL A 285 -19.09 5.49 -32.83
N SER A 286 -18.75 6.70 -33.25
CA SER A 286 -18.49 7.90 -32.47
C SER A 286 -19.77 8.46 -31.86
N THR A 287 -19.69 8.93 -30.61
CA THR A 287 -20.59 9.96 -30.07
C THR A 287 -19.78 10.98 -29.29
N SER A 288 -19.47 12.09 -29.97
CA SER A 288 -19.16 13.43 -29.43
C SER A 288 -20.49 14.10 -29.00
N GLY A 289 -20.60 15.03 -28.05
CA GLY A 289 -19.69 15.81 -27.21
C GLY A 289 -20.56 16.51 -26.12
N PRO A 290 -20.29 17.76 -25.65
CA PRO A 290 -19.11 18.59 -25.84
C PRO A 290 -18.41 19.00 -24.52
N MET A 291 -17.13 19.35 -24.64
CA MET A 291 -16.35 20.08 -23.65
C MET A 291 -16.86 21.52 -23.56
N SER A 292 -16.98 22.04 -22.33
CA SER A 292 -16.85 23.48 -22.08
C SER A 292 -15.49 23.72 -21.45
N SER A 293 -14.71 24.54 -22.15
CA SER A 293 -13.40 25.04 -21.77
C SER A 293 -13.53 26.23 -20.84
N SER A 294 -13.01 26.11 -19.63
CA SER A 294 -12.55 27.27 -18.84
C SER A 294 -11.12 27.00 -18.41
N SER A 295 -10.20 27.68 -19.09
CA SER A 295 -8.78 27.79 -18.77
C SER A 295 -8.58 28.55 -17.46
N GLY A 296 -7.96 27.89 -16.49
CA GLY A 296 -7.41 28.48 -15.26
C GLY A 296 -6.28 27.59 -14.77
N LEU A 297 -5.11 28.18 -14.56
CA LEU A 297 -3.88 27.53 -14.11
C LEU A 297 -4.05 26.93 -12.70
N ASP A 298 -3.92 25.60 -12.56
CA ASP A 298 -3.62 24.94 -11.28
C ASP A 298 -2.68 23.74 -11.53
N PRO A 299 -1.39 23.81 -11.15
CA PRO A 299 -0.49 22.66 -11.19
C PRO A 299 -0.68 21.82 -9.91
N ALA A 300 -1.84 21.18 -9.75
CA ALA A 300 -2.10 20.23 -8.67
C ALA A 300 -3.16 19.20 -9.09
N ALA A 301 -2.86 18.38 -10.10
CA ALA A 301 -3.64 17.17 -10.34
C ALA A 301 -3.37 16.17 -9.22
N SER A 302 -4.17 16.28 -8.15
CA SER A 302 -4.17 15.38 -7.00
C SER A 302 -4.27 13.92 -7.46
N SER A 303 -3.32 13.08 -7.07
CA SER A 303 -3.51 11.63 -7.05
C SER A 303 -4.72 11.34 -6.13
N LYS A 304 -5.88 11.04 -6.72
CA LYS A 304 -7.12 10.81 -5.97
C LYS A 304 -6.97 9.52 -5.16
N CYS A 305 -7.14 9.59 -3.84
CA CYS A 305 -7.03 8.44 -2.96
C CYS A 305 -8.04 7.36 -3.36
N LYS A 306 -7.64 6.08 -3.26
CA LYS A 306 -8.57 4.97 -3.49
C LYS A 306 -9.54 4.84 -2.32
N VAL A 307 -10.82 4.97 -2.64
CA VAL A 307 -11.95 4.75 -1.72
C VAL A 307 -12.40 3.29 -1.80
N TRP A 308 -12.84 2.73 -0.67
CA TRP A 308 -13.27 1.34 -0.54
C TRP A 308 -14.68 1.30 0.05
N ARG A 309 -15.47 0.27 -0.27
CA ARG A 309 -16.73 0.06 0.44
C ARG A 309 -16.51 -0.25 1.90
N ASN A 310 -17.34 0.36 2.74
CA ASN A 310 -17.38 0.08 4.16
C ASN A 310 -17.94 -1.34 4.40
N PRO A 311 -17.16 -2.26 4.98
CA PRO A 311 -17.65 -3.59 5.34
C PRO A 311 -18.81 -3.52 6.33
N TYR A 312 -18.90 -2.44 7.13
CA TYR A 312 -19.91 -2.24 8.16
C TYR A 312 -21.00 -1.23 7.79
N SER A 313 -21.21 -0.96 6.49
CA SER A 313 -22.24 -0.05 6.00
C SER A 313 -23.61 -0.33 6.63
N LEU A 314 -24.29 0.71 7.12
CA LEU A 314 -25.61 0.57 7.74
C LEU A 314 -26.71 0.31 6.70
N PHE A 315 -27.94 0.02 7.16
CA PHE A 315 -29.12 -0.09 6.31
C PHE A 315 -29.76 1.29 6.08
N ARG A 316 -29.98 1.68 4.82
CA ARG A 316 -30.36 3.07 4.49
C ARG A 316 -31.67 3.49 5.11
N GLY A 317 -32.74 2.73 4.93
CA GLY A 317 -34.05 2.99 5.52
C GLY A 317 -34.03 2.85 7.04
N ALA A 318 -33.56 1.70 7.52
CA ALA A 318 -33.68 1.36 8.94
C ALA A 318 -32.76 2.17 9.86
N GLU A 319 -31.66 2.74 9.34
CA GLU A 319 -30.65 3.40 10.17
C GLU A 319 -30.35 4.84 9.70
N TYR A 320 -29.87 5.04 8.47
CA TYR A 320 -29.51 6.40 8.00
C TYR A 320 -30.72 7.32 7.88
N ARG A 321 -31.81 6.83 7.31
CA ARG A 321 -33.05 7.59 7.11
C ARG A 321 -33.74 7.87 8.43
N LYS A 322 -33.72 6.90 9.35
CA LYS A 322 -34.17 7.12 10.73
C LYS A 322 -33.41 8.27 11.40
N PHE A 323 -32.07 8.28 11.29
CA PHE A 323 -31.25 9.38 11.80
C PHE A 323 -31.59 10.73 11.13
N PHE A 324 -31.81 10.75 9.82
CA PHE A 324 -32.24 11.96 9.11
C PHE A 324 -33.60 12.48 9.64
N HIS A 325 -34.58 11.59 9.83
CA HIS A 325 -35.89 11.98 10.36
C HIS A 325 -35.83 12.53 11.78
N GLU A 326 -34.93 12.00 12.62
CA GLU A 326 -34.78 12.44 14.01
C GLU A 326 -33.95 13.73 14.16
N THR A 327 -32.95 13.94 13.30
CA THR A 327 -31.97 15.03 13.47
C THR A 327 -32.06 16.15 12.43
N GLY A 328 -32.72 15.90 11.29
CA GLY A 328 -32.72 16.78 10.12
C GLY A 328 -31.36 16.89 9.42
N ARG A 329 -30.39 16.02 9.75
CA ARG A 329 -29.04 16.05 9.18
C ARG A 329 -28.81 14.82 8.30
N ASP A 330 -28.30 15.05 7.09
CA ASP A 330 -27.95 13.96 6.17
C ASP A 330 -26.66 13.26 6.60
N PRO A 331 -26.70 11.96 6.96
CA PRO A 331 -25.51 11.23 7.41
C PRO A 331 -24.57 10.84 6.26
N LEU A 332 -25.07 10.80 5.02
CA LEU A 332 -24.32 10.41 3.83
C LEU A 332 -24.15 11.62 2.90
N THR A 333 -22.95 11.78 2.34
CA THR A 333 -22.69 12.87 1.39
C THR A 333 -23.19 12.52 -0.01
N TYR A 334 -23.32 13.56 -0.83
CA TYR A 334 -23.57 13.41 -2.26
C TYR A 334 -22.52 12.52 -2.95
N TYR A 335 -21.25 12.68 -2.57
CA TYR A 335 -20.17 11.89 -3.15
C TYR A 335 -20.29 10.41 -2.78
N ASP A 336 -20.53 10.10 -1.49
CA ASP A 336 -20.69 8.73 -0.99
C ASP A 336 -21.88 8.02 -1.67
N MET A 337 -23.03 8.69 -1.76
CA MET A 337 -24.22 8.15 -2.43
C MET A 337 -23.99 7.86 -3.93
N ASN A 338 -23.20 8.68 -4.62
CA ASN A 338 -22.87 8.45 -6.02
C ASN A 338 -21.93 7.26 -6.20
N LEU A 339 -20.98 7.05 -5.28
CA LEU A 339 -20.13 5.86 -5.30
C LEU A 339 -21.00 4.60 -5.16
N SER A 340 -21.97 4.60 -4.25
CA SER A 340 -22.87 3.46 -4.08
C SER A 340 -23.73 3.19 -5.31
N ALA A 341 -24.17 4.24 -6.02
CA ALA A 341 -24.90 4.08 -7.28
C ALA A 341 -24.02 3.43 -8.38
N GLN A 342 -22.76 3.86 -8.50
CA GLN A 342 -21.80 3.28 -9.46
C GLN A 342 -21.50 1.82 -9.14
N ASP A 343 -21.33 1.53 -7.86
CA ASP A 343 -21.15 0.19 -7.35
C ASP A 343 -22.34 -0.69 -7.71
N HIS A 344 -23.57 -0.29 -7.37
CA HIS A 344 -24.76 -1.07 -7.68
C HIS A 344 -24.94 -1.32 -9.18
N GLN A 345 -24.61 -0.35 -10.03
CA GLN A 345 -24.56 -0.59 -11.48
C GLN A 345 -23.52 -1.65 -11.85
N THR A 346 -22.34 -1.59 -11.27
CA THR A 346 -21.26 -2.55 -11.53
C THR A 346 -21.60 -3.97 -11.07
N PHE A 347 -22.29 -4.13 -9.93
CA PHE A 347 -22.59 -5.46 -9.37
C PHE A 347 -23.89 -6.06 -9.89
N PHE A 348 -24.92 -5.23 -10.10
CA PHE A 348 -26.30 -5.68 -10.27
C PHE A 348 -26.85 -5.45 -11.67
N THR A 349 -26.02 -5.02 -12.62
CA THR A 349 -26.42 -4.85 -14.02
C THR A 349 -25.42 -5.54 -14.96
N CYS A 350 -25.90 -6.04 -16.10
CA CYS A 350 -25.04 -6.56 -17.16
C CYS A 350 -25.59 -6.24 -18.56
N GLU A 351 -24.75 -6.26 -19.59
CA GLU A 351 -25.16 -5.91 -20.97
C GLU A 351 -26.21 -6.88 -21.54
N ALA A 352 -26.22 -8.13 -21.07
CA ALA A 352 -27.21 -9.13 -21.44
C ALA A 352 -28.64 -8.74 -21.01
N ASP A 353 -28.78 -7.87 -20.01
CA ASP A 353 -30.07 -7.38 -19.52
C ASP A 353 -30.70 -6.33 -20.44
N GLY A 354 -29.88 -5.71 -21.31
CA GLY A 354 -30.31 -4.67 -22.24
C GLY A 354 -31.05 -5.19 -23.48
N GLY A 355 -30.75 -6.41 -23.94
CA GLY A 355 -31.33 -7.00 -25.17
C GLY A 355 -30.99 -6.22 -26.46
N LYS A 356 -30.84 -6.93 -27.59
CA LYS A 356 -30.88 -6.31 -28.92
C LYS A 356 -32.35 -6.18 -29.36
N PRO A 357 -32.77 -5.07 -30.00
CA PRO A 357 -34.15 -4.85 -30.43
C PRO A 357 -34.68 -5.82 -31.50
N GLU A 358 -33.87 -6.79 -31.96
CA GLU A 358 -34.14 -7.64 -33.12
C GLU A 358 -34.88 -8.96 -32.81
N TYR A 359 -35.16 -9.29 -31.53
CA TYR A 359 -35.85 -10.54 -31.14
C TYR A 359 -36.96 -10.31 -30.09
N GLU A 360 -38.17 -10.79 -30.42
CA GLU A 360 -39.50 -10.33 -29.97
C GLU A 360 -39.97 -10.62 -28.52
N SER A 361 -40.96 -9.80 -28.14
CA SER A 361 -42.04 -9.89 -27.12
C SER A 361 -41.73 -10.28 -25.66
N MET A 362 -41.01 -11.36 -25.38
CA MET A 362 -40.66 -11.76 -23.99
C MET A 362 -39.41 -11.01 -23.49
N LEU A 363 -38.50 -10.63 -24.41
CA LEU A 363 -37.33 -9.79 -24.13
C LEU A 363 -37.70 -8.34 -23.76
N PHE A 364 -38.84 -7.83 -24.24
CA PHE A 364 -39.26 -6.45 -24.02
C PHE A 364 -39.48 -6.12 -22.53
N PHE A 365 -40.01 -7.08 -21.76
CA PHE A 365 -40.19 -6.92 -20.33
C PHE A 365 -38.86 -6.84 -19.58
N SER A 366 -37.89 -7.70 -19.92
CA SER A 366 -36.57 -7.73 -19.28
C SER A 366 -35.77 -6.44 -19.56
N THR A 367 -35.74 -5.97 -20.82
CA THR A 367 -35.06 -4.72 -21.20
C THR A 367 -35.67 -3.50 -20.49
N LYS A 368 -37.01 -3.44 -20.36
CA LYS A 368 -37.68 -2.36 -19.63
C LYS A 368 -37.37 -2.40 -18.13
N VAL A 369 -37.35 -3.59 -17.51
CA VAL A 369 -36.99 -3.73 -16.08
C VAL A 369 -35.54 -3.30 -15.86
N PHE A 370 -34.63 -3.67 -16.75
CA PHE A 370 -33.23 -3.23 -16.70
C PHE A 370 -33.09 -1.70 -16.74
N GLN A 371 -33.73 -1.03 -17.70
CA GLN A 371 -33.70 0.44 -17.80
C GLN A 371 -34.27 1.10 -16.55
N VAL A 372 -35.41 0.60 -16.04
CA VAL A 372 -36.02 1.13 -14.82
C VAL A 372 -35.09 0.94 -13.62
N MET A 373 -34.40 -0.20 -13.49
CA MET A 373 -33.44 -0.42 -12.41
C MET A 373 -32.21 0.48 -12.53
N GLN A 374 -31.66 0.68 -13.73
CA GLN A 374 -30.56 1.63 -13.94
C GLN A 374 -30.95 3.07 -13.52
N LEU A 375 -32.17 3.48 -13.85
CA LEU A 375 -32.71 4.77 -13.42
C LEU A 375 -32.93 4.80 -11.91
N SER A 376 -33.44 3.73 -11.31
CA SER A 376 -33.68 3.63 -9.87
C SER A 376 -32.38 3.77 -9.07
N TRP A 377 -31.30 3.09 -9.46
CA TRP A 377 -30.01 3.20 -8.77
C TRP A 377 -29.37 4.60 -8.84
N ARG A 378 -29.66 5.37 -9.91
CA ARG A 378 -29.17 6.75 -10.08
C ARG A 378 -30.11 7.80 -9.49
N GLU A 379 -31.37 7.42 -9.26
CA GLU A 379 -32.39 8.33 -8.75
C GLU A 379 -31.97 8.81 -7.37
N ARG A 380 -32.02 10.12 -7.15
CA ARG A 380 -31.55 10.77 -5.92
C ARG A 380 -32.67 10.97 -4.92
N ASN A 381 -33.87 11.25 -5.42
CA ASN A 381 -35.03 11.39 -4.58
C ASN A 381 -35.44 10.00 -4.07
N HIS A 382 -35.43 9.82 -2.76
CA HIS A 382 -35.73 8.55 -2.10
C HIS A 382 -37.14 8.01 -2.47
N GLU A 383 -38.16 8.86 -2.50
CA GLU A 383 -39.53 8.44 -2.81
C GLU A 383 -39.66 8.01 -4.27
N GLU A 384 -39.07 8.77 -5.19
CA GLU A 384 -39.02 8.41 -6.61
C GLU A 384 -38.18 7.15 -6.85
N ARG A 385 -37.10 6.96 -6.09
CA ARG A 385 -36.28 5.75 -6.13
C ARG A 385 -37.10 4.52 -5.74
N ILE A 386 -37.84 4.58 -4.64
CA ILE A 386 -38.73 3.49 -4.21
C ILE A 386 -39.84 3.25 -5.22
N LYS A 387 -40.49 4.31 -5.71
CA LYS A 387 -41.57 4.23 -6.69
C LYS A 387 -41.12 3.51 -7.97
N LYS A 388 -40.00 3.92 -8.57
CA LYS A 388 -39.42 3.27 -9.76
C LYS A 388 -39.04 1.82 -9.49
N THR A 389 -38.55 1.52 -8.28
CA THR A 389 -38.24 0.13 -7.88
C THR A 389 -39.50 -0.74 -7.80
N LYS A 390 -40.59 -0.22 -7.25
CA LYS A 390 -41.89 -0.91 -7.23
C LYS A 390 -42.46 -1.11 -8.63
N GLU A 391 -42.29 -0.13 -9.53
CA GLU A 391 -42.65 -0.29 -10.95
C GLU A 391 -41.85 -1.40 -11.64
N ALA A 392 -40.57 -1.58 -11.28
CA ALA A 392 -39.76 -2.69 -11.78
C ALA A 392 -40.28 -4.04 -11.29
N LEU A 393 -40.65 -4.16 -10.01
CA LEU A 393 -41.22 -5.38 -9.43
C LEU A 393 -42.62 -5.71 -9.96
N ALA A 394 -43.44 -4.69 -10.25
CA ALA A 394 -44.74 -4.89 -10.89
C ALA A 394 -44.61 -5.52 -12.29
N LYS A 395 -43.50 -5.25 -12.99
CA LYS A 395 -43.19 -5.83 -14.31
C LYS A 395 -42.52 -7.20 -14.19
N ASN A 396 -41.62 -7.38 -13.23
CA ASN A 396 -40.97 -8.66 -12.94
C ASN A 396 -40.90 -8.90 -11.41
N PRO A 397 -41.84 -9.70 -10.86
CA PRO A 397 -41.84 -10.04 -9.44
C PRO A 397 -40.60 -10.84 -8.99
N GLU A 398 -39.86 -11.44 -9.91
CA GLU A 398 -38.62 -12.20 -9.65
C GLU A 398 -37.35 -11.35 -9.85
N CYS A 399 -37.46 -10.02 -9.76
CA CYS A 399 -36.31 -9.12 -9.85
C CYS A 399 -35.58 -9.01 -8.49
N ALA A 400 -34.56 -9.86 -8.28
CA ALA A 400 -33.76 -9.86 -7.05
C ALA A 400 -33.09 -8.50 -6.76
N THR A 401 -32.65 -7.78 -7.79
CA THR A 401 -31.96 -6.48 -7.65
C THR A 401 -32.91 -5.36 -7.20
N ALA A 402 -34.19 -5.42 -7.62
CA ALA A 402 -35.22 -4.53 -7.10
C ALA A 402 -35.55 -4.84 -5.63
N MET A 403 -35.61 -6.12 -5.26
CA MET A 403 -35.80 -6.51 -3.84
C MET A 403 -34.63 -6.06 -2.95
N ILE A 404 -33.39 -6.10 -3.45
CA ILE A 404 -32.23 -5.54 -2.73
C ILE A 404 -32.47 -4.05 -2.44
N LEU A 405 -32.91 -3.28 -3.43
CA LEU A 405 -33.13 -1.85 -3.28
C LEU A 405 -34.28 -1.53 -2.32
N LEU A 406 -35.37 -2.30 -2.34
CA LEU A 406 -36.46 -2.15 -1.36
C LEU A 406 -36.01 -2.51 0.06
N ALA A 407 -35.23 -3.58 0.23
CA ALA A 407 -34.69 -3.96 1.54
C ALA A 407 -33.78 -2.86 2.11
N GLU A 408 -32.98 -2.21 1.27
CA GLU A 408 -32.10 -1.13 1.68
C GLU A 408 -32.86 0.15 2.03
N GLU A 409 -33.84 0.56 1.22
CA GLU A 409 -34.43 1.91 1.30
C GLU A 409 -35.78 1.95 2.04
N GLU A 410 -36.69 1.02 1.77
CA GLU A 410 -38.09 1.13 2.22
C GLU A 410 -38.27 0.66 3.68
N CYS A 411 -37.47 -0.31 4.10
CA CYS A 411 -37.65 -0.95 5.40
C CYS A 411 -37.20 -0.04 6.55
N SER A 412 -38.08 0.19 7.52
CA SER A 412 -37.79 1.03 8.71
C SER A 412 -37.14 0.25 9.86
N TYR A 413 -37.28 -1.08 9.90
CA TYR A 413 -36.75 -1.93 10.95
C TYR A 413 -35.93 -3.09 10.39
N ILE A 414 -34.90 -3.51 11.13
CA ILE A 414 -34.01 -4.62 10.72
C ILE A 414 -34.77 -5.94 10.50
N VAL A 415 -35.87 -6.16 11.22
CA VAL A 415 -36.72 -7.36 11.04
C VAL A 415 -37.38 -7.36 9.66
N ASP A 416 -37.84 -6.21 9.18
CA ASP A 416 -38.45 -6.06 7.86
C ASP A 416 -37.39 -6.21 6.76
N VAL A 417 -36.21 -5.63 6.98
CA VAL A 417 -35.03 -5.81 6.11
C VAL A 417 -34.69 -7.29 5.96
N GLU A 418 -34.62 -8.03 7.08
CA GLU A 418 -34.36 -9.49 7.08
C GLU A 418 -35.42 -10.24 6.27
N LYS A 419 -36.70 -9.88 6.42
CA LYS A 419 -37.83 -10.51 5.71
C LYS A 419 -37.72 -10.30 4.20
N VAL A 420 -37.47 -9.08 3.74
CA VAL A 420 -37.33 -8.78 2.31
C VAL A 420 -36.08 -9.46 1.74
N TYR A 421 -34.95 -9.46 2.45
CA TYR A 421 -33.77 -10.20 1.98
C TYR A 421 -33.95 -11.71 1.94
N LYS A 422 -34.73 -12.30 2.85
CA LYS A 422 -35.08 -13.74 2.77
C LYS A 422 -35.90 -14.05 1.52
N GLN A 423 -36.77 -13.14 1.09
CA GLN A 423 -37.48 -13.27 -0.18
C GLN A 423 -36.51 -13.12 -1.36
N ALA A 424 -35.67 -12.08 -1.35
CA ALA A 424 -34.66 -11.85 -2.37
C ALA A 424 -33.69 -13.02 -2.52
N TYR A 425 -33.31 -13.66 -1.41
CA TYR A 425 -32.42 -14.82 -1.39
C TYR A 425 -32.98 -16.00 -2.20
N LYS A 426 -34.26 -16.34 -2.03
CA LYS A 426 -34.90 -17.44 -2.76
C LYS A 426 -34.88 -17.20 -4.27
N VAL A 427 -35.16 -15.95 -4.67
CA VAL A 427 -35.15 -15.51 -6.08
C VAL A 427 -33.72 -15.52 -6.63
N ALA A 428 -32.77 -14.93 -5.91
CA ALA A 428 -31.36 -14.87 -6.30
C ALA A 428 -30.73 -16.27 -6.42
N GLU A 429 -31.06 -17.20 -5.52
CA GLU A 429 -30.61 -18.59 -5.59
C GLU A 429 -31.13 -19.28 -6.84
N THR A 430 -32.40 -19.09 -7.17
CA THR A 430 -33.02 -19.67 -8.38
C THR A 430 -32.37 -19.10 -9.65
N ASN A 431 -32.16 -17.78 -9.69
CA ASN A 431 -31.49 -17.11 -10.80
C ASN A 431 -30.04 -17.59 -10.96
N LEU A 432 -29.29 -17.69 -9.86
CA LEU A 432 -27.91 -18.17 -9.86
C LEU A 432 -27.81 -19.60 -10.39
N ARG A 433 -28.69 -20.51 -9.96
CA ARG A 433 -28.71 -21.89 -10.47
C ARG A 433 -28.97 -21.92 -11.98
N ARG A 434 -29.91 -21.11 -12.46
CA ARG A 434 -30.25 -21.00 -13.89
C ARG A 434 -29.07 -20.44 -14.71
N SER A 435 -28.45 -19.36 -14.26
CA SER A 435 -27.32 -18.75 -14.98
C SER A 435 -26.04 -19.58 -14.89
N GLN A 436 -25.83 -20.33 -13.81
CA GLN A 436 -24.71 -21.27 -13.68
C GLN A 436 -24.75 -22.39 -14.73
N GLN A 437 -25.94 -22.89 -15.06
CA GLN A 437 -26.13 -23.90 -16.12
C GLN A 437 -25.80 -23.32 -17.51
N LEU A 438 -26.09 -22.04 -17.73
CA LEU A 438 -25.95 -21.38 -19.03
C LEU A 438 -24.59 -20.65 -19.22
N GLN A 439 -23.75 -20.58 -18.19
CA GLN A 439 -22.57 -19.70 -18.16
C GLN A 439 -21.55 -19.92 -19.29
N ASN A 440 -21.46 -21.13 -19.86
CA ASN A 440 -20.50 -21.44 -20.92
C ASN A 440 -21.06 -21.25 -22.35
N HIS A 441 -22.34 -20.91 -22.49
CA HIS A 441 -22.99 -20.82 -23.80
C HIS A 441 -22.63 -19.55 -24.57
N SER A 442 -22.49 -18.40 -23.90
CA SER A 442 -22.08 -17.15 -24.55
C SER A 442 -21.50 -16.12 -23.56
N PRO A 443 -20.77 -15.10 -24.04
CA PRO A 443 -20.30 -13.98 -23.21
C PRO A 443 -21.45 -13.27 -22.47
N ALA A 444 -22.64 -13.20 -23.09
CA ALA A 444 -23.82 -12.61 -22.48
C ALA A 444 -24.30 -13.44 -21.26
N HIS A 445 -24.47 -14.76 -21.42
CA HIS A 445 -24.88 -15.64 -20.31
C HIS A 445 -23.89 -15.63 -19.15
N GLU A 446 -22.61 -15.45 -19.47
CA GLU A 446 -21.62 -15.40 -18.42
C GLU A 446 -21.57 -14.06 -17.67
N SER A 447 -21.89 -12.96 -18.35
CA SER A 447 -22.14 -11.67 -17.70
C SER A 447 -23.37 -11.74 -16.77
N MET A 448 -24.41 -12.49 -17.13
CA MET A 448 -25.57 -12.75 -16.27
C MET A 448 -25.18 -13.56 -15.04
N TYR A 449 -24.42 -14.65 -15.21
CA TYR A 449 -23.91 -15.44 -14.10
C TYR A 449 -23.06 -14.61 -13.13
N ARG A 450 -22.19 -13.73 -13.67
CA ARG A 450 -21.41 -12.75 -12.89
C ARG A 450 -22.29 -11.82 -12.05
N ARG A 451 -23.37 -11.29 -12.63
CA ARG A 451 -24.31 -10.41 -11.92
C ARG A 451 -25.05 -11.19 -10.84
N ASP A 452 -25.54 -12.39 -11.16
CA ASP A 452 -26.34 -13.20 -10.23
C ASP A 452 -25.50 -13.67 -9.03
N ILE A 453 -24.24 -14.04 -9.24
CA ILE A 453 -23.34 -14.38 -8.12
C ILE A 453 -23.06 -13.14 -7.24
N HIS A 454 -22.91 -11.94 -7.81
CA HIS A 454 -22.74 -10.72 -7.04
C HIS A 454 -23.98 -10.38 -6.22
N ALA A 455 -25.18 -10.47 -6.81
CA ALA A 455 -26.44 -10.24 -6.12
C ALA A 455 -26.64 -11.26 -4.98
N PHE A 456 -26.38 -12.54 -5.25
CA PHE A 456 -26.49 -13.60 -4.25
C PHE A 456 -25.55 -13.40 -3.06
N VAL A 457 -24.26 -13.14 -3.31
CA VAL A 457 -23.27 -12.89 -2.24
C VAL A 457 -23.62 -11.62 -1.46
N PHE A 458 -24.08 -10.57 -2.13
CA PHE A 458 -24.53 -9.34 -1.47
C PHE A 458 -25.70 -9.61 -0.52
N ILE A 459 -26.74 -10.32 -0.98
CA ILE A 459 -27.91 -10.68 -0.15
C ILE A 459 -27.49 -11.52 1.05
N ARG A 460 -26.64 -12.54 0.87
CA ARG A 460 -26.14 -13.36 1.98
C ARG A 460 -25.37 -12.55 3.01
N ARG A 461 -24.49 -11.64 2.56
CA ARG A 461 -23.79 -10.71 3.46
C ARG A 461 -24.79 -9.87 4.26
N ARG A 462 -25.78 -9.26 3.61
CA ARG A 462 -26.78 -8.41 4.29
C ARG A 462 -27.66 -9.19 5.25
N LEU A 463 -28.03 -10.44 4.93
CA LEU A 463 -28.71 -11.34 5.86
C LEU A 463 -27.88 -11.63 7.10
N ALA A 464 -26.60 -11.92 6.94
CA ALA A 464 -25.70 -12.14 8.08
C ALA A 464 -25.57 -10.87 8.95
N MET A 465 -25.54 -9.68 8.35
CA MET A 465 -25.56 -8.41 9.07
C MET A 465 -26.88 -8.18 9.81
N CYS A 466 -28.02 -8.55 9.23
CA CYS A 466 -29.32 -8.51 9.91
C CYS A 466 -29.34 -9.46 11.12
N ALA A 467 -28.93 -10.71 10.94
CA ALA A 467 -28.85 -11.70 12.00
C ALA A 467 -28.00 -11.21 13.18
N ARG A 468 -26.84 -10.61 12.89
CA ARG A 468 -25.97 -9.97 13.88
C ARG A 468 -26.67 -8.86 14.67
N LYS A 469 -27.30 -7.91 13.97
CA LYS A 469 -28.05 -6.80 14.62
C LYS A 469 -29.26 -7.28 15.43
N LEU A 470 -29.85 -8.42 15.07
CA LEU A 470 -30.94 -9.06 15.81
C LEU A 470 -30.45 -9.95 16.97
N GLY A 471 -29.14 -9.97 17.25
CA GLY A 471 -28.56 -10.79 18.32
C GLY A 471 -28.41 -12.29 17.99
N LYS A 472 -28.72 -12.71 16.76
CA LYS A 472 -28.59 -14.09 16.27
C LYS A 472 -27.15 -14.41 15.88
N LEU A 473 -26.20 -14.22 16.80
CA LEU A 473 -24.75 -14.24 16.52
C LEU A 473 -24.26 -15.58 15.94
N LYS A 474 -24.76 -16.71 16.45
CA LYS A 474 -24.39 -18.04 15.94
C LYS A 474 -24.78 -18.23 14.47
N GLU A 475 -25.96 -17.74 14.10
CA GLU A 475 -26.45 -17.78 12.71
C GLU A 475 -25.60 -16.87 11.81
N ALA A 476 -25.31 -15.64 12.27
CA ALA A 476 -24.45 -14.70 11.54
C ALA A 476 -23.05 -15.27 11.29
N ILE A 477 -22.41 -15.84 12.31
CA ILE A 477 -21.08 -16.47 12.21
C ILE A 477 -21.10 -17.61 11.19
N LYS A 478 -22.11 -18.49 11.25
CA LYS A 478 -22.27 -19.60 10.30
C LYS A 478 -22.39 -19.08 8.86
N MET A 479 -23.28 -18.11 8.63
CA MET A 479 -23.48 -17.53 7.30
C MET A 479 -22.20 -16.90 6.73
N MET A 480 -21.42 -16.20 7.55
CA MET A 480 -20.17 -15.55 7.13
C MET A 480 -19.02 -16.54 6.92
N LYS A 481 -18.98 -17.66 7.68
CA LYS A 481 -18.00 -18.75 7.48
C LYS A 481 -18.25 -19.52 6.19
N ASP A 482 -19.51 -19.80 5.86
CA ASP A 482 -19.85 -20.57 4.65
C ASP A 482 -19.47 -19.83 3.35
N GLU A 483 -19.32 -18.50 3.40
CA GLU A 483 -18.88 -17.64 2.29
C GLU A 483 -17.34 -17.47 2.20
N TYR A 484 -16.58 -18.15 3.06
CA TYR A 484 -15.11 -18.04 3.15
C TYR A 484 -14.33 -18.30 1.84
N PRO A 485 -14.82 -19.05 0.84
CA PRO A 485 -14.14 -19.15 -0.46
C PRO A 485 -14.22 -17.90 -1.36
N ASN A 486 -15.20 -16.99 -1.14
CA ASN A 486 -15.51 -15.84 -2.02
C ASN A 486 -15.20 -14.46 -1.38
N LEU A 487 -14.42 -14.43 -0.29
CA LEU A 487 -14.25 -13.32 0.68
C LEU A 487 -13.95 -11.92 0.13
N ASN A 488 -13.28 -11.81 -1.02
CA ASN A 488 -12.65 -10.56 -1.43
C ASN A 488 -13.61 -9.53 -2.04
N LEU A 489 -14.84 -9.93 -2.41
CA LEU A 489 -15.75 -9.03 -3.11
C LEU A 489 -16.36 -7.94 -2.19
N PHE A 490 -16.53 -8.24 -0.91
CA PHE A 490 -17.19 -7.33 0.06
C PHE A 490 -16.54 -7.29 1.45
N ASN A 491 -15.31 -7.79 1.60
CA ASN A 491 -14.58 -7.81 2.87
C ASN A 491 -15.37 -8.44 4.04
N ILE A 492 -16.09 -9.54 3.78
CA ILE A 492 -16.98 -10.18 4.76
C ILE A 492 -16.22 -10.68 6.01
N HIS A 493 -14.91 -10.89 5.88
CA HIS A 493 -14.02 -11.26 6.98
C HIS A 493 -14.01 -10.23 8.12
N GLU A 494 -14.14 -8.93 7.83
CA GLU A 494 -14.18 -7.91 8.88
C GLU A 494 -15.46 -8.01 9.71
N ASN A 495 -16.60 -8.30 9.06
CA ASN A 495 -17.85 -8.55 9.77
C ASN A 495 -17.79 -9.82 10.63
N LEU A 496 -17.05 -10.84 10.18
CA LEU A 496 -16.87 -12.08 10.94
C LEU A 496 -16.06 -11.83 12.22
N ILE A 497 -15.02 -10.99 12.16
CA ILE A 497 -14.25 -10.58 13.33
C ILE A 497 -15.16 -9.91 14.36
N GLU A 498 -15.99 -8.96 13.93
CA GLU A 498 -16.94 -8.30 14.82
C GLU A 498 -17.93 -9.31 15.43
N CYS A 499 -18.45 -10.26 14.64
CA CYS A 499 -19.34 -11.29 15.16
C CYS A 499 -18.68 -12.16 16.24
N TYR A 500 -17.40 -12.50 16.08
CA TYR A 500 -16.66 -13.24 17.11
C TYR A 500 -16.50 -12.43 18.40
N LEU A 501 -16.17 -11.14 18.29
CA LEU A 501 -16.06 -10.26 19.46
C LEU A 501 -17.40 -10.12 20.18
N ALA A 502 -18.48 -9.87 19.44
CA ALA A 502 -19.83 -9.79 19.99
C ALA A 502 -20.28 -11.10 20.65
N ALA A 503 -19.86 -12.25 20.11
CA ALA A 503 -20.12 -13.57 20.70
C ALA A 503 -19.15 -13.94 21.84
N GLN A 504 -18.21 -13.06 22.20
CA GLN A 504 -17.13 -13.30 23.15
C GLN A 504 -16.24 -14.50 22.79
N GLN A 505 -16.20 -14.87 21.51
CA GLN A 505 -15.37 -15.93 20.95
C GLN A 505 -13.96 -15.39 20.61
N TYR A 506 -13.26 -14.87 21.63
CA TYR A 506 -11.95 -14.21 21.46
C TYR A 506 -10.88 -15.15 20.89
N ALA A 507 -10.94 -16.45 21.22
CA ALA A 507 -10.01 -17.46 20.70
C ALA A 507 -10.18 -17.66 19.18
N ASP A 508 -11.42 -17.68 18.69
CA ASP A 508 -11.71 -17.78 17.26
C ASP A 508 -11.27 -16.52 16.50
N ALA A 509 -11.48 -15.33 17.08
CA ALA A 509 -10.98 -14.08 16.52
C ALA A 509 -9.45 -14.06 16.44
N GLN A 510 -8.75 -14.51 17.49
CA GLN A 510 -7.29 -14.60 17.51
C GLN A 510 -6.76 -15.59 16.47
N ALA A 511 -7.38 -16.78 16.36
CA ALA A 511 -7.01 -17.80 15.39
C ALA A 511 -7.27 -17.32 13.94
N PHE A 512 -8.34 -16.56 13.73
CA PHE A 512 -8.64 -15.93 12.46
C PHE A 512 -7.56 -14.91 12.06
N LEU A 513 -7.20 -14.00 12.97
CA LEU A 513 -6.17 -12.98 12.72
C LEU A 513 -4.79 -13.60 12.46
N ALA A 514 -4.43 -14.68 13.16
CA ALA A 514 -3.17 -15.39 12.91
C ALA A 514 -3.08 -15.91 11.47
N LYS A 515 -4.15 -16.55 10.96
CA LYS A 515 -4.23 -16.97 9.55
C LYS A 515 -4.18 -15.80 8.58
N TYR A 516 -4.70 -14.64 8.99
CA TYR A 516 -4.74 -13.43 8.18
C TYR A 516 -3.38 -12.71 8.12
N ASP A 517 -2.49 -12.92 9.09
CA ASP A 517 -1.12 -12.42 9.06
C ASP A 517 -0.22 -13.25 8.13
N ASP A 518 -0.50 -14.55 7.96
CA ASP A 518 0.24 -15.44 7.03
C ASP A 518 -0.12 -15.22 5.55
N ILE A 519 -1.28 -14.62 5.27
CA ILE A 519 -1.78 -14.34 3.93
C ILE A 519 -1.56 -12.85 3.64
N ASN A 520 -0.94 -12.49 2.51
CA ASN A 520 -0.66 -11.10 2.07
C ASN A 520 -1.94 -10.28 1.74
N TYR A 521 -2.96 -10.29 2.61
CA TYR A 521 -4.17 -9.51 2.50
C TYR A 521 -3.94 -8.04 2.87
N PRO A 522 -4.71 -7.11 2.28
CA PRO A 522 -4.57 -5.69 2.56
C PRO A 522 -5.01 -5.37 4.00
N LYS A 523 -4.10 -4.87 4.83
CA LYS A 523 -4.40 -4.47 6.22
C LYS A 523 -5.51 -3.41 6.28
N SER A 524 -6.24 -3.39 7.40
CA SER A 524 -7.31 -2.44 7.72
C SER A 524 -7.32 -2.12 9.20
N ALA A 525 -8.03 -1.06 9.59
CA ALA A 525 -8.16 -0.69 11.00
C ALA A 525 -8.76 -1.84 11.83
N THR A 526 -9.73 -2.57 11.28
CA THR A 526 -10.31 -3.77 11.90
C THR A 526 -9.24 -4.78 12.28
N ILE A 527 -8.34 -5.13 11.36
CA ILE A 527 -7.30 -6.14 11.61
C ILE A 527 -6.32 -5.65 12.68
N CYS A 528 -5.76 -4.45 12.50
CA CYS A 528 -4.70 -3.96 13.37
C CYS A 528 -5.21 -3.65 14.79
N TYR A 529 -6.33 -2.95 14.92
CA TYR A 529 -6.85 -2.58 16.24
C TYR A 529 -7.51 -3.75 16.97
N THR A 530 -8.10 -4.73 16.26
CA THR A 530 -8.60 -5.94 16.94
C THR A 530 -7.46 -6.80 17.46
N ALA A 531 -6.37 -6.94 16.70
CA ALA A 531 -5.17 -7.61 17.20
C ALA A 531 -4.61 -6.91 18.45
N ALA A 532 -4.59 -5.57 18.45
CA ALA A 532 -4.19 -4.78 19.61
C ALA A 532 -5.13 -4.98 20.81
N LEU A 533 -6.46 -4.99 20.60
CA LEU A 533 -7.46 -5.25 21.64
C LEU A 533 -7.28 -6.64 22.28
N LEU A 534 -7.10 -7.68 21.47
CA LEU A 534 -6.94 -9.05 21.98
C LEU A 534 -5.65 -9.21 22.80
N LYS A 535 -4.58 -8.49 22.44
CA LYS A 535 -3.34 -8.43 23.22
C LYS A 535 -3.50 -7.60 24.48
N ALA A 536 -4.14 -6.43 24.39
CA ALA A 536 -4.47 -5.58 25.53
C ALA A 536 -5.29 -6.33 26.58
N ARG A 537 -6.26 -7.15 26.16
CA ARG A 537 -7.06 -8.01 27.05
C ARG A 537 -6.23 -8.93 27.94
N GLN A 538 -5.03 -9.34 27.51
CA GLN A 538 -4.18 -10.25 28.30
C GLN A 538 -3.46 -9.55 29.47
N VAL A 539 -3.37 -8.21 29.45
CA VAL A 539 -2.50 -7.45 30.36
C VAL A 539 -3.16 -6.24 31.04
N SER A 540 -4.27 -5.76 30.49
CA SER A 540 -4.89 -4.47 30.83
C SER A 540 -5.38 -4.37 32.28
N GLU A 541 -5.94 -5.44 32.85
CA GLU A 541 -6.42 -5.46 34.26
C GLU A 541 -5.32 -5.13 35.28
N LYS A 542 -4.07 -5.49 34.97
CA LYS A 542 -2.91 -5.34 35.87
C LYS A 542 -1.99 -4.20 35.46
N PHE A 543 -2.33 -3.50 34.38
CA PHE A 543 -1.47 -2.46 33.83
C PHE A 543 -1.58 -1.18 34.65
N SER A 544 -0.43 -0.72 35.17
CA SER A 544 -0.30 0.58 35.85
C SER A 544 0.85 1.36 35.19
N PRO A 545 0.60 2.58 34.68
CA PRO A 545 1.65 3.42 34.09
C PRO A 545 2.80 3.70 35.06
N ASP A 546 2.48 3.97 36.33
CA ASP A 546 3.49 4.26 37.36
C ASP A 546 4.38 3.05 37.61
N LEU A 547 3.78 1.86 37.70
CA LEU A 547 4.53 0.63 37.88
C LEU A 547 5.39 0.32 36.66
N ALA A 548 4.84 0.46 35.45
CA ALA A 548 5.56 0.26 34.20
C ALA A 548 6.75 1.21 34.04
N SER A 549 6.64 2.46 34.50
CA SER A 549 7.75 3.43 34.48
C SER A 549 8.92 3.03 35.39
N ARG A 550 8.64 2.39 36.54
CA ARG A 550 9.64 1.99 37.52
C ARG A 550 10.29 0.64 37.22
N ARG A 551 9.50 -0.34 36.77
CA ARG A 551 9.96 -1.74 36.55
C ARG A 551 10.21 -2.09 35.08
N GLY A 552 9.83 -1.21 34.15
CA GLY A 552 9.75 -1.54 32.73
C GLY A 552 8.54 -2.42 32.37
N LEU A 553 8.31 -2.63 31.08
CA LEU A 553 7.25 -3.49 30.57
C LEU A 553 7.69 -4.96 30.60
N ASN A 554 6.82 -5.85 31.06
CA ASN A 554 7.04 -7.29 30.90
C ASN A 554 6.80 -7.72 29.44
N ALA A 555 7.14 -8.96 29.07
CA ALA A 555 7.04 -9.43 27.69
C ALA A 555 5.60 -9.36 27.11
N ALA A 556 4.58 -9.62 27.93
CA ALA A 556 3.19 -9.56 27.50
C ALA A 556 2.72 -8.11 27.32
N GLU A 557 3.09 -7.22 28.25
CA GLU A 557 2.82 -5.78 28.19
C GLU A 557 3.50 -5.16 26.98
N LEU A 558 4.77 -5.50 26.73
CA LEU A 558 5.52 -5.06 25.55
C LEU A 558 4.82 -5.51 24.26
N SER A 559 4.39 -6.77 24.17
CA SER A 559 3.67 -7.28 22.99
C SER A 559 2.34 -6.55 22.74
N ALA A 560 1.62 -6.17 23.81
CA ALA A 560 0.39 -5.38 23.71
C ALA A 560 0.67 -3.94 23.25
N VAL A 561 1.69 -3.29 23.82
CA VAL A 561 2.12 -1.94 23.43
C VAL A 561 2.59 -1.92 21.98
N GLU A 562 3.39 -2.89 21.53
CA GLU A 562 3.81 -3.02 20.13
C GLU A 562 2.64 -3.24 19.16
N ALA A 563 1.60 -3.97 19.58
CA ALA A 563 0.39 -4.15 18.78
C ALA A 563 -0.40 -2.84 18.65
N ILE A 564 -0.51 -2.06 19.74
CA ILE A 564 -1.08 -0.70 19.72
C ILE A 564 -0.23 0.19 18.82
N HIS A 565 1.10 0.10 18.90
CA HIS A 565 2.00 0.89 18.07
C HIS A 565 1.73 0.68 16.58
N ARG A 566 1.67 -0.58 16.16
CA ARG A 566 1.34 -0.95 14.77
C ARG A 566 -0.06 -0.48 14.35
N ALA A 567 -1.04 -0.53 15.26
CA ALA A 567 -2.40 -0.09 14.96
C ALA A 567 -2.51 1.42 14.78
N VAL A 568 -1.87 2.21 15.65
CA VAL A 568 -1.82 3.67 15.56
C VAL A 568 -1.02 4.13 14.36
N GLU A 569 0.09 3.46 14.03
CA GLU A 569 0.86 3.74 12.81
C GLU A 569 0.04 3.47 11.54
N PHE A 570 -0.75 2.39 11.55
CA PHE A 570 -1.65 2.06 10.44
C PHE A 570 -2.73 3.13 10.25
N ASN A 571 -3.42 3.54 11.32
CA ASN A 571 -4.43 4.61 11.27
C ASN A 571 -4.48 5.39 12.61
N PRO A 572 -3.90 6.61 12.70
CA PRO A 572 -3.81 7.41 13.92
C PRO A 572 -5.11 8.15 14.25
N HIS A 573 -6.13 8.06 13.41
CA HIS A 573 -7.42 8.71 13.63
C HIS A 573 -8.29 7.92 14.62
N VAL A 574 -8.16 6.59 14.63
CA VAL A 574 -8.96 5.65 15.46
C VAL A 574 -8.91 5.96 16.97
N PRO A 575 -7.76 6.24 17.61
CA PRO A 575 -7.70 6.40 19.06
C PRO A 575 -8.59 7.54 19.55
N LYS A 576 -8.68 8.66 18.80
CA LYS A 576 -9.55 9.79 19.16
C LYS A 576 -11.02 9.41 19.30
N TYR A 577 -11.50 8.48 18.48
CA TYR A 577 -12.88 7.99 18.56
C TYR A 577 -13.04 6.92 19.64
N LEU A 578 -12.07 6.02 19.80
CA LEU A 578 -12.12 5.01 20.86
C LEU A 578 -12.04 5.63 22.27
N LEU A 579 -11.28 6.71 22.41
CA LEU A 579 -11.13 7.47 23.65
C LEU A 579 -12.22 8.54 23.82
N GLU A 580 -13.19 8.61 22.91
CA GLU A 580 -14.31 9.57 22.94
C GLU A 580 -13.87 11.04 22.99
N MET A 581 -12.65 11.34 22.53
CA MET A 581 -12.12 12.70 22.37
C MET A 581 -12.74 13.42 21.17
N LYS A 582 -13.38 12.68 20.26
CA LYS A 582 -14.17 13.19 19.14
C LYS A 582 -15.56 12.55 19.15
N PRO A 583 -16.60 13.30 18.76
CA PRO A 583 -17.94 12.76 18.63
C PRO A 583 -17.96 11.68 17.53
N LEU A 584 -18.54 10.54 17.87
CA LEU A 584 -18.79 9.46 16.94
C LEU A 584 -20.08 9.75 16.14
N ILE A 585 -20.03 9.57 14.83
CA ILE A 585 -21.16 9.74 13.92
C ILE A 585 -21.51 8.40 13.26
N LEU A 586 -22.62 8.34 12.52
CA LEU A 586 -22.90 7.18 11.67
C LEU A 586 -21.78 7.02 10.63
N PRO A 587 -21.24 5.80 10.45
CA PRO A 587 -20.22 5.56 9.45
C PRO A 587 -20.80 5.71 8.04
N THR A 588 -19.97 6.09 7.08
CA THR A 588 -20.33 6.24 5.66
C THR A 588 -20.44 4.89 4.95
N GLU A 589 -21.02 4.84 3.76
CA GLU A 589 -21.08 3.61 2.94
C GLU A 589 -19.73 3.26 2.33
N HIS A 590 -18.87 4.26 2.17
CA HIS A 590 -17.49 4.10 1.73
C HIS A 590 -16.50 4.68 2.74
N ILE A 591 -15.32 4.11 2.78
CA ILE A 591 -14.22 4.50 3.66
C ILE A 591 -12.95 4.72 2.87
N LEU A 592 -12.16 5.66 3.36
CA LEU A 592 -10.77 5.82 3.01
C LEU A 592 -9.92 5.07 4.03
N LYS A 593 -9.16 4.08 3.56
CA LYS A 593 -8.20 3.37 4.42
C LYS A 593 -7.17 4.36 4.98
N ARG A 594 -6.89 4.22 6.26
CA ARG A 594 -6.01 5.09 7.06
C ARG A 594 -6.55 6.50 7.24
N GLY A 595 -7.79 6.76 6.82
CA GLY A 595 -8.47 8.03 7.00
C GLY A 595 -9.39 8.06 8.22
N ASP A 596 -10.03 9.20 8.40
CA ASP A 596 -11.02 9.47 9.45
C ASP A 596 -12.30 8.65 9.22
N SER A 597 -12.69 8.40 7.96
CA SER A 597 -13.87 7.59 7.62
C SER A 597 -13.71 6.12 8.01
N GLU A 598 -12.55 5.50 7.77
CA GLU A 598 -12.25 4.15 8.28
C GLU A 598 -12.21 4.13 9.82
N ALA A 599 -11.68 5.19 10.44
CA ALA A 599 -11.59 5.27 11.88
C ALA A 599 -12.97 5.31 12.56
N ILE A 600 -13.90 6.10 12.00
CA ILE A 600 -15.30 6.13 12.43
C ILE A 600 -15.94 4.76 12.22
N ALA A 601 -15.78 4.15 11.05
CA ALA A 601 -16.34 2.82 10.75
C ALA A 601 -15.87 1.75 11.73
N TYR A 602 -14.58 1.74 12.10
CA TYR A 602 -14.06 0.83 13.11
C TYR A 602 -14.63 1.14 14.50
N ALA A 603 -14.45 2.38 14.98
CA ALA A 603 -14.80 2.78 16.33
C ALA A 603 -16.31 2.64 16.61
N PHE A 604 -17.16 2.90 15.61
CA PHE A 604 -18.61 2.78 15.74
C PHE A 604 -19.05 1.38 16.20
N PHE A 605 -18.39 0.33 15.69
CA PHE A 605 -18.72 -1.05 16.05
C PHE A 605 -17.83 -1.62 17.17
N HIS A 606 -16.63 -1.09 17.36
CA HIS A 606 -15.64 -1.71 18.25
C HIS A 606 -15.43 -0.98 19.57
N LEU A 607 -15.91 0.26 19.74
CA LEU A 607 -15.81 0.99 21.01
C LEU A 607 -16.40 0.18 22.18
N ALA A 608 -17.56 -0.46 21.97
CA ALA A 608 -18.18 -1.31 22.99
C ALA A 608 -17.27 -2.50 23.37
N HIS A 609 -16.58 -3.11 22.40
CA HIS A 609 -15.65 -4.21 22.64
C HIS A 609 -14.41 -3.75 23.42
N TRP A 610 -13.89 -2.55 23.13
CA TRP A 610 -12.80 -1.95 23.90
C TRP A 610 -13.21 -1.61 25.33
N LYS A 611 -14.44 -1.10 25.54
CA LYS A 611 -14.99 -0.81 26.88
C LYS A 611 -15.29 -2.07 27.69
N ALA A 612 -15.65 -3.17 27.02
CA ALA A 612 -15.93 -4.45 27.68
C ALA A 612 -14.66 -5.12 28.25
N VAL A 613 -13.47 -4.73 27.79
CA VAL A 613 -12.20 -5.21 28.34
C VAL A 613 -11.68 -4.19 29.36
N GLU A 614 -11.72 -4.58 30.64
CA GLU A 614 -11.31 -3.71 31.74
C GLU A 614 -9.85 -3.25 31.59
N GLY A 615 -9.64 -1.92 31.67
CA GLY A 615 -8.33 -1.31 31.51
C GLY A 615 -7.80 -1.15 30.07
N ALA A 616 -8.45 -1.73 29.04
CA ALA A 616 -7.96 -1.63 27.66
C ALA A 616 -7.98 -0.19 27.12
N ILE A 617 -9.04 0.56 27.41
CA ILE A 617 -9.14 1.99 27.07
C ILE A 617 -8.05 2.81 27.77
N ASN A 618 -7.76 2.51 29.04
CA ASN A 618 -6.70 3.18 29.79
C ASN A 618 -5.31 2.87 29.21
N LEU A 619 -5.05 1.61 28.86
CA LEU A 619 -3.81 1.21 28.20
C LEU A 619 -3.64 1.92 26.86
N LEU A 620 -4.71 2.04 26.05
CA LEU A 620 -4.69 2.81 24.81
C LEU A 620 -4.38 4.29 25.09
N TYR A 621 -5.06 4.90 26.06
CA TYR A 621 -4.87 6.30 26.47
C TYR A 621 -3.41 6.59 26.84
N CYS A 622 -2.78 5.74 27.65
CA CYS A 622 -1.40 5.93 28.09
C CYS A 622 -0.35 5.76 27.00
N THR A 623 -0.67 5.04 25.91
CA THR A 623 0.31 4.60 24.92
C THR A 623 0.18 5.31 23.57
N TRP A 624 -1.04 5.69 23.15
CA TRP A 624 -1.29 6.16 21.79
C TRP A 624 -0.60 7.49 21.47
N GLU A 625 -0.54 8.45 22.41
CA GLU A 625 0.13 9.74 22.15
C GLU A 625 1.64 9.57 22.01
N GLY A 626 2.24 8.78 22.90
CA GLY A 626 3.67 8.44 22.84
C GLY A 626 3.99 7.75 21.52
N THR A 627 3.17 6.77 21.14
CA THR A 627 3.25 6.13 19.82
C THR A 627 3.18 7.15 18.70
N PHE A 628 2.18 8.03 18.72
CA PHE A 628 1.95 9.00 17.66
C PHE A 628 3.13 9.95 17.49
N ARG A 629 3.77 10.37 18.59
CA ARG A 629 4.99 11.20 18.57
C ARG A 629 6.22 10.47 18.03
N LEU A 630 6.27 9.14 18.13
CA LEU A 630 7.34 8.31 17.60
C LEU A 630 7.21 8.01 16.11
N ILE A 631 6.03 8.26 15.51
CA ILE A 631 5.86 8.12 14.05
C ILE A 631 6.66 9.24 13.38
N PRO A 632 7.56 8.93 12.43
CA PRO A 632 8.38 9.95 11.76
C PRO A 632 7.52 11.02 11.09
N TYR A 633 7.96 12.28 11.18
CA TYR A 633 7.32 13.42 10.52
C TYR A 633 8.15 13.90 9.30
N PRO A 634 7.51 14.19 8.14
CA PRO A 634 6.11 13.93 7.82
C PRO A 634 5.78 12.44 7.88
N LEU A 635 4.50 12.08 8.08
CA LEU A 635 3.96 10.70 8.14
C LEU A 635 4.24 9.87 6.86
N GLU A 636 5.12 10.37 6.00
CA GLU A 636 5.63 9.78 4.77
C GLU A 636 6.74 8.75 5.01
N LYS A 637 7.30 8.68 6.22
CA LYS A 637 8.26 7.63 6.60
C LYS A 637 7.63 6.73 7.66
N GLY A 638 6.62 5.94 7.30
CA GLY A 638 6.19 4.84 8.18
C GLY A 638 7.30 3.80 8.28
N ASN A 639 7.49 3.20 9.46
CA ASN A 639 8.44 2.11 9.68
C ASN A 639 7.85 0.77 9.20
N LEU A 640 6.52 0.61 9.25
CA LEU A 640 5.80 -0.61 8.91
C LEU A 640 4.80 -0.45 7.75
N PHE A 641 4.42 0.79 7.40
CA PHE A 641 3.41 1.07 6.36
C PHE A 641 3.86 2.20 5.42
N TYR A 642 3.38 2.15 4.16
CA TYR A 642 3.65 3.17 3.14
C TYR A 642 3.29 4.60 3.59
N PRO A 643 3.85 5.65 2.96
CA PRO A 643 3.51 7.05 3.21
C PRO A 643 1.99 7.35 3.24
N TYR A 644 1.54 8.26 4.12
CA TYR A 644 0.17 8.79 4.03
C TYR A 644 -0.02 9.62 2.76
N PRO A 645 -1.07 9.38 1.96
CA PRO A 645 -1.36 10.21 0.80
C PRO A 645 -1.64 11.67 1.18
N HIS A 646 -1.12 12.61 0.39
CA HIS A 646 -1.33 14.04 0.61
C HIS A 646 -2.82 14.46 0.46
N SER A 647 -3.62 13.67 -0.27
CA SER A 647 -5.03 13.94 -0.54
C SER A 647 -6.00 13.24 0.45
N THR A 648 -5.50 12.66 1.54
CA THR A 648 -6.33 11.95 2.53
C THR A 648 -7.41 12.86 3.11
N THR A 649 -7.03 14.05 3.59
CA THR A 649 -7.99 15.01 4.18
C THR A 649 -9.02 15.49 3.17
N ALA A 650 -8.62 15.76 1.92
CA ALA A 650 -9.54 16.19 0.87
C ALA A 650 -10.55 15.08 0.52
N THR A 651 -10.07 13.84 0.42
CA THR A 651 -10.92 12.69 0.10
C THR A 651 -11.89 12.37 1.25
N ASP A 652 -11.42 12.36 2.51
CA ASP A 652 -12.31 12.20 3.67
C ASP A 652 -13.32 13.36 3.79
N ARG A 653 -12.97 14.57 3.32
CA ARG A 653 -13.90 15.70 3.28
C ARG A 653 -15.04 15.50 2.28
N GLU A 654 -14.79 14.81 1.17
CA GLU A 654 -15.83 14.42 0.22
C GLU A 654 -16.73 13.32 0.80
N LEU A 655 -16.17 12.37 1.56
CA LEU A 655 -16.90 11.24 2.12
C LEU A 655 -17.72 11.59 3.36
N LEU A 656 -17.16 12.33 4.30
CA LEU A 656 -17.77 12.59 5.60
C LEU A 656 -18.70 13.82 5.58
N PRO A 657 -19.81 13.79 6.34
CA PRO A 657 -20.78 14.87 6.34
C PRO A 657 -20.19 16.18 6.86
N SER A 658 -20.73 17.31 6.38
CA SER A 658 -20.19 18.65 6.66
C SER A 658 -20.19 19.03 8.15
N PHE A 659 -21.13 18.48 8.93
CA PHE A 659 -21.22 18.67 10.38
C PHE A 659 -20.16 17.89 11.17
N HIS A 660 -19.37 17.05 10.51
CA HIS A 660 -18.24 16.36 11.13
C HIS A 660 -16.93 17.12 10.90
N THR A 661 -16.22 17.39 11.99
CA THR A 661 -14.91 18.04 11.95
C THR A 661 -13.82 16.99 11.73
N LEU A 662 -13.06 17.10 10.64
CA LEU A 662 -11.98 16.16 10.32
C LEU A 662 -10.81 16.28 11.31
N SER A 663 -10.23 15.13 11.62
CA SER A 663 -8.93 15.00 12.28
C SER A 663 -7.85 15.39 11.28
N VAL A 664 -7.17 16.51 11.53
CA VAL A 664 -6.04 16.92 10.71
C VAL A 664 -4.78 16.22 11.21
N TYR A 665 -4.27 15.31 10.38
CA TYR A 665 -2.98 14.68 10.55
C TYR A 665 -2.22 14.68 9.22
N PRO A 666 -0.93 15.06 9.23
CA PRO A 666 -0.18 15.48 10.40
C PRO A 666 -0.50 16.94 10.77
N LYS A 667 -0.48 17.27 12.07
CA LYS A 667 -0.62 18.66 12.50
C LYS A 667 0.64 19.42 12.05
N LYS A 668 0.50 20.33 11.11
CA LYS A 668 1.51 21.35 10.83
C LYS A 668 1.44 22.40 11.95
N ASP A 669 1.93 22.04 13.13
CA ASP A 669 2.17 23.06 14.14
C ASP A 669 3.36 23.86 13.64
N VAL A 670 3.07 25.04 13.09
CA VAL A 670 4.10 25.98 12.67
C VAL A 670 4.87 26.33 13.94
N PRO A 671 6.19 26.06 14.02
CA PRO A 671 6.97 26.37 15.21
C PRO A 671 6.73 27.83 15.62
N PHE A 672 6.54 28.09 16.91
CA PHE A 672 6.29 29.44 17.45
C PHE A 672 7.26 30.47 16.85
N PHE A 673 8.53 30.10 16.67
CA PHE A 673 9.55 30.96 16.07
C PHE A 673 9.23 31.44 14.66
N ILE A 674 8.59 30.63 13.82
CA ILE A 674 8.20 31.06 12.47
C ILE A 674 7.08 32.10 12.55
N LEU A 675 6.08 31.88 13.41
CA LEU A 675 5.01 32.85 13.64
C LEU A 675 5.55 34.15 14.26
N PHE A 676 6.47 34.04 15.22
CA PHE A 676 7.14 35.17 15.86
C PHE A 676 7.96 35.99 14.87
N ILE A 677 8.78 35.34 14.02
CA ILE A 677 9.56 36.00 12.98
C ILE A 677 8.64 36.65 11.95
N ALA A 678 7.59 35.96 11.49
CA ALA A 678 6.62 36.53 10.54
C ALA A 678 5.92 37.78 11.12
N ALA A 679 5.53 37.74 12.39
CA ALA A 679 4.96 38.90 13.09
C ALA A 679 5.96 40.05 13.20
N LEU A 680 7.22 39.77 13.55
CA LEU A 680 8.28 40.77 13.65
C LEU A 680 8.62 41.40 12.29
N CYS A 681 8.69 40.60 11.22
CA CYS A 681 8.87 41.08 9.85
C CYS A 681 7.70 41.95 9.40
N SER A 682 6.46 41.54 9.70
CA SER A 682 5.25 42.31 9.37
C SER A 682 5.23 43.65 10.11
N LEU A 683 5.58 43.66 11.41
CA LEU A 683 5.69 44.88 12.20
C LEU A 683 6.78 45.81 11.65
N THR A 684 7.93 45.25 11.26
CA THR A 684 9.04 46.02 10.67
C THR A 684 8.64 46.63 9.33
N ALA A 685 7.91 45.90 8.49
CA ALA A 685 7.39 46.42 7.23
C ALA A 685 6.38 47.56 7.46
N ILE A 686 5.47 47.40 8.42
CA ILE A 686 4.53 48.47 8.82
C ILE A 686 5.29 49.70 9.31
N LEU A 687 6.28 49.52 10.18
CA LEU A 687 7.10 50.62 10.71
C LEU A 687 7.86 51.35 9.59
N THR A 688 8.37 50.60 8.62
CA THR A 688 9.05 51.15 7.44
C THR A 688 8.09 51.96 6.58
N CYS A 689 6.89 51.43 6.31
CA CYS A 689 5.85 52.17 5.60
C CYS A 689 5.43 53.45 6.34
N LEU A 690 5.22 53.38 7.65
CA LEU A 690 4.87 54.55 8.46
C LEU A 690 5.98 55.60 8.46
N THR A 691 7.25 55.17 8.50
CA THR A 691 8.41 56.06 8.42
C THR A 691 8.51 56.74 7.05
N HIS A 692 8.16 56.01 5.98
CA HIS A 692 8.12 56.58 4.64
C HIS A 692 6.96 57.57 4.44
N VAL A 693 5.78 57.30 5.00
CA VAL A 693 4.58 58.15 4.83
C VAL A 693 4.60 59.36 5.79
N TYR A 694 5.11 59.20 7.02
CA TYR A 694 5.09 60.23 8.07
C TYR A 694 6.47 60.43 8.72
N PRO A 695 7.48 60.94 7.99
CA PRO A 695 8.85 61.01 8.46
C PRO A 695 9.02 61.88 9.72
N GLU A 696 8.34 63.03 9.81
CA GLU A 696 8.47 63.95 10.96
C GLU A 696 7.88 63.38 12.25
N GLN A 697 6.69 62.76 12.16
CA GLN A 697 6.00 62.16 13.31
C GLN A 697 6.77 60.94 13.82
N MET A 698 7.28 60.11 12.90
CA MET A 698 8.10 58.94 13.23
C MET A 698 9.47 59.32 13.78
N GLY A 699 10.08 60.42 13.32
CA GLY A 699 11.31 60.98 13.90
C GLY A 699 11.12 61.42 15.35
N SER A 700 10.01 62.09 15.66
CA SER A 700 9.65 62.48 17.04
C SER A 700 9.41 61.26 17.93
N LEU A 701 8.69 60.26 17.43
CA LEU A 701 8.44 58.99 18.13
C LEU A 701 9.76 58.24 18.41
N SER A 702 10.65 58.16 17.42
CA SER A 702 11.96 57.52 17.55
C SER A 702 12.83 58.21 18.61
N SER A 703 12.93 59.54 18.57
CA SER A 703 13.68 60.31 19.58
C SER A 703 13.14 60.09 21.00
N LYS A 704 11.82 60.12 21.19
CA LYS A 704 11.21 59.86 22.50
C LYS A 704 11.47 58.44 22.98
N THR A 705 11.42 57.47 22.09
CA THR A 705 11.64 56.05 22.41
C THR A 705 13.11 55.79 22.77
N LEU A 706 14.06 56.35 22.00
CA LEU A 706 15.49 56.28 22.30
C LEU A 706 15.82 56.97 23.62
N ASN A 707 15.29 58.17 23.85
CA ASN A 707 15.50 58.88 25.12
C ASN A 707 14.93 58.10 26.32
N TRP A 708 13.78 57.46 26.17
CA TRP A 708 13.21 56.60 27.21
C TRP A 708 14.09 55.36 27.46
N PHE A 709 14.57 54.71 26.40
CA PHE A 709 15.40 53.50 26.50
C PHE A 709 16.78 53.78 27.12
N PHE A 710 17.40 54.91 26.77
CA PHE A 710 18.71 55.32 27.28
C PHE A 710 18.66 56.14 28.57
N SER A 711 17.48 56.59 29.01
CA SER A 711 17.32 57.35 30.26
C SER A 711 17.96 56.68 31.50
N PRO A 712 17.83 55.36 31.73
CA PRO A 712 18.48 54.71 32.87
C PRO A 712 20.02 54.74 32.78
N ILE A 713 20.57 54.62 31.57
CA ILE A 713 22.01 54.64 31.32
C ILE A 713 22.55 56.06 31.50
N ASN A 714 21.84 57.07 30.98
CA ASN A 714 22.19 58.47 31.16
C ASN A 714 22.14 58.88 32.64
N TYR A 715 21.13 58.42 33.39
CA TYR A 715 21.04 58.65 34.83
C TYR A 715 22.21 58.01 35.60
N LEU A 716 22.64 56.81 35.20
CA LEU A 716 23.82 56.15 35.77
C LEU A 716 25.12 56.88 35.43
N LEU A 717 25.26 57.37 34.19
CA LEU A 717 26.42 58.16 33.75
C LEU A 717 26.50 59.49 34.52
N GLU A 718 25.40 60.22 34.67
CA GLU A 718 25.35 61.46 35.47
C GLU A 718 25.73 61.23 36.93
N ARG A 719 25.29 60.11 37.52
CA ARG A 719 25.69 59.71 38.88
C ARG A 719 27.18 59.38 38.98
N LEU A 720 27.74 58.73 37.96
CA LEU A 720 29.17 58.41 37.86
C LEU A 720 30.03 59.66 37.70
N GLU A 721 29.59 60.59 36.86
CA GLU A 721 30.26 61.87 36.62
C GLU A 721 30.23 62.77 37.88
N GLY A 722 29.09 62.79 38.59
CA GLY A 722 28.96 63.45 39.89
C GLY A 722 29.88 62.86 40.97
N LEU A 723 30.08 61.53 40.97
CA LEU A 723 31.03 60.84 41.85
C LEU A 723 32.49 61.17 41.50
N LEU A 724 32.81 61.22 40.22
CA LEU A 724 34.15 61.61 39.72
C LEU A 724 34.51 63.06 40.08
N LEU A 725 33.56 63.99 39.99
CA LEU A 725 33.71 65.38 40.43
C LEU A 725 33.85 65.54 41.96
N LEU A 726 33.30 64.60 42.73
CA LEU A 726 33.44 64.56 44.19
C LEU A 726 34.82 64.04 44.62
N LEU A 727 35.42 63.16 43.82
CA LEU A 727 36.75 62.58 44.03
C LEU A 727 37.90 63.43 43.45
N ALA A 728 37.59 64.47 42.66
CA ALA A 728 38.59 65.35 42.06
C ALA A 728 39.22 66.30 43.11
N PRO A 729 40.57 66.38 43.21
CA PRO A 729 41.25 67.27 44.14
C PRO A 729 40.95 68.75 43.87
N THR A 730 40.91 69.55 44.93
CA THR A 730 40.42 70.94 44.99
C THR A 730 41.09 71.94 44.04
N SER A 731 42.22 71.60 43.42
CA SER A 731 42.88 72.46 42.42
C SER A 731 42.19 72.47 41.04
N ALA A 732 41.37 71.45 40.70
CA ALA A 732 40.70 71.37 39.41
C ALA A 732 39.31 72.04 39.37
N ARG A 733 38.69 72.34 40.53
CA ARG A 733 37.34 72.95 40.60
C ARG A 733 37.25 74.41 40.13
N LYS A 734 38.37 75.08 39.87
CA LYS A 734 38.40 76.46 39.37
C LYS A 734 38.55 76.61 37.85
N LEU A 735 38.66 75.51 37.10
CA LEU A 735 38.92 75.55 35.66
C LEU A 735 37.76 75.02 34.79
N LEU A 736 36.65 74.60 35.39
CA LEU A 736 35.50 73.98 34.70
C LEU A 736 34.14 74.63 35.06
N THR A 737 34.15 75.81 35.68
CA THR A 737 33.08 76.81 35.59
C THR A 737 33.55 77.89 34.64
#